data_AF-F9XH36-F1
#
_entry.id   AF-F9XH36-F1
#
_cell.length_a   1.000
_cell.length_b   1.000
_cell.length_c   1.000
_cell.angle_alpha   90.00
_cell.angle_beta   90.00
_cell.angle_gamma   90.00
#
_symmetry.space_group_name_H-M   'P 1'
#
loop_
_entity.id
_entity.type
_entity.pdbx_description
1 polymer ?
#
loop_
_entity_poly.entity_id
_entity_poly.type
_entity_poly.pdbx_seq_one_letter_code
_entity_poly.pdbx_strand_id
1 'polypeptide(L)'
;KGARYLGLLDQALCAAHWSEVPELARKVEKHAPERKCTSLTAFTLAARSQCQIANASHRPTSAASNATSSLHSLGELVPRLLESTTAASAKSYPDDAFVASICLAEIYWVQESPIDALKVLEGATPSGQSEKSAAAPLGWLEVCTVKAAYIRAVCLESTGRHSDARGCYQTAVIQTPGHRSAELRRWTERLLASACMYSVKKMPSPSAQDFSETYTAFKAWAAFWDRAGETNSAGTSNVDVPRRQVWKAYYDLLSTILQHGLLYNTTPQANDDLFVIAGPDYSREKYSASKRAQRKEIKEVERTYETLLIKETQFPKASQSNTEVEEWAEQVVTNWRAFSSGEWTDSDLEEGGKNAVSRIVLDILYRAATKTFHSTPILRHLFTIHTALGEFDLAMHAFNSYMEITDKGKAREEKTGRRSIGLDDDDEAVLTVAEAVRVLCRYGDREQAEKALETTGALQKWLDQKRPITADRMLTNGGDHESERPASQSSASALKSTSLAAAYRAMGISQAHWASLTFESSDRPGLLEQAASNLRRAQRYDEDSVETAYSLALVLARQRDVSAAIEVVRSVIESRDRPDIVREDAGSPSPHDRKRKLIPLWHLLALCLTADDEFEAAVQMCQAAFKQFGNPLVLFGQPMEIMLRDPERAIPSDSGARGLVDQMEGFEKEGILQIKMTEIALLELTEGPEAAVDMTDELLSVYSRLFGSPGLPTTSQKSEPAVPTTNSRLGGTLRSIAGSIRPRSSRSVRSEKGTSRRLSLASADNTTFLPPLPAASSNNNTQDLSSPIAITVTNGDNADTEKPRGRHAHHPHLPHLPFHGRKHGDASRSRTRDESLTVSDQDPISSNGNTTLPQSQTADMSNAQQHLGAIPHNEAHTNLPPPPGHDNQPPRQDVRLPAPHPASASTIPEPHLSPYYERRQNIGVLVKTWLFIAELYIRAETYDDAQSAVSNAARFAEALEAGLAGEDGGTSAMKLCLKGWGGGQSIDDLLADVWAAKAQLSLALSKPFAALSHYEQAVSLSPDHPVAIIGLSNLLLDIFEETLPAEEPMPSTRPLLIASNPLIREARPTLPRPTSSSSGPSRRPSLGGTPSFLDQKPRPVIEDDSEEATTTTGRRARPDPTPAELNRLAARDRAYMLLSNLTKLGTGWDDSEAWMAFARACELSGEVKRARQALWWVVELEEKRGARGWEVVGAGGYTL
;
A
#
# COMPACT_ATOMS: atom_id res chain seq x y z
N LYS A 1 70.56 -19.47 -5.43
CA LYS A 1 69.64 -20.64 -5.54
C LYS A 1 68.72 -20.77 -4.32
N GLY A 2 69.24 -20.79 -3.08
CA GLY A 2 68.43 -20.79 -1.86
C GLY A 2 67.36 -19.70 -1.77
N ALA A 3 67.70 -18.43 -2.02
CA ALA A 3 66.74 -17.31 -2.04
C ALA A 3 65.57 -17.50 -3.02
N ARG A 4 65.81 -18.15 -4.18
CA ARG A 4 64.78 -18.46 -5.17
C ARG A 4 63.80 -19.53 -4.65
N TYR A 5 64.30 -20.59 -4.01
CA TYR A 5 63.44 -21.62 -3.42
C TYR A 5 62.68 -21.11 -2.20
N LEU A 6 63.26 -20.18 -1.44
CA LEU A 6 62.60 -19.53 -0.31
C LEU A 6 61.44 -18.63 -0.81
N GLY A 7 61.63 -17.87 -1.89
CA GLY A 7 60.54 -17.12 -2.53
C GLY A 7 59.44 -18.03 -3.13
N LEU A 8 59.80 -19.19 -3.70
CA LEU A 8 58.81 -20.16 -4.18
C LEU A 8 58.03 -20.83 -3.03
N LEU A 9 58.69 -21.13 -1.91
CA LEU A 9 58.04 -21.66 -0.71
C LEU A 9 57.07 -20.63 -0.11
N ASP A 10 57.49 -19.37 0.00
CA ASP A 10 56.65 -18.25 0.44
C ASP A 10 55.42 -18.08 -0.46
N GLN A 11 55.61 -18.11 -1.78
CA GLN A 11 54.51 -18.04 -2.75
C GLN A 11 53.56 -19.25 -2.63
N ALA A 12 54.08 -20.47 -2.49
CA ALA A 12 53.28 -21.68 -2.34
C ALA A 12 52.42 -21.63 -1.07
N LEU A 13 52.98 -21.16 0.05
CA LEU A 13 52.25 -20.94 1.30
C LEU A 13 51.17 -19.85 1.12
N CYS A 14 51.53 -18.70 0.56
CA CYS A 14 50.60 -17.59 0.32
C CYS A 14 49.42 -17.94 -0.60
N ALA A 15 49.64 -18.84 -1.56
CA ALA A 15 48.65 -19.26 -2.54
C ALA A 15 47.94 -20.59 -2.19
N ALA A 16 48.12 -21.12 -0.98
CA ALA A 16 47.53 -22.38 -0.51
C ALA A 16 47.88 -23.63 -1.35
N HIS A 17 49.05 -23.67 -2.00
CA HIS A 17 49.53 -24.82 -2.77
C HIS A 17 50.18 -25.87 -1.85
N TRP A 18 49.41 -26.43 -0.92
CA TRP A 18 49.90 -27.29 0.17
C TRP A 18 50.65 -28.54 -0.31
N SER A 19 50.35 -29.07 -1.50
CA SER A 19 51.03 -30.24 -2.09
C SER A 19 52.50 -30.00 -2.43
N GLU A 20 52.88 -28.76 -2.74
CA GLU A 20 54.24 -28.39 -3.15
C GLU A 20 55.13 -27.99 -1.97
N VAL A 21 54.52 -27.61 -0.84
CA VAL A 21 55.19 -27.10 0.36
C VAL A 21 56.25 -28.07 0.92
N PRO A 22 56.01 -29.39 1.07
CA PRO A 22 57.01 -30.30 1.65
C PRO A 22 58.29 -30.44 0.80
N GLU A 23 58.15 -30.52 -0.52
CA GLU A 23 59.29 -30.62 -1.45
C GLU A 23 60.04 -29.29 -1.59
N LEU A 24 59.32 -28.15 -1.58
CA LEU A 24 59.94 -26.82 -1.58
C LEU A 24 60.70 -26.56 -0.27
N ALA A 25 60.15 -26.93 0.88
CA ALA A 25 60.82 -26.88 2.18
C ALA A 25 62.12 -27.71 2.18
N ARG A 26 62.10 -28.92 1.61
CA ARG A 26 63.30 -29.76 1.45
C ARG A 26 64.36 -29.12 0.54
N LYS A 27 63.92 -28.49 -0.55
CA LYS A 27 64.82 -27.77 -1.49
C LYS A 27 65.43 -26.52 -0.85
N VAL A 28 64.70 -25.82 0.00
CA VAL A 28 65.22 -24.68 0.79
C VAL A 28 66.32 -25.15 1.74
N GLU A 29 66.09 -26.23 2.51
CA GLU A 29 67.09 -26.83 3.41
C GLU A 29 68.36 -27.29 2.67
N LYS A 30 68.20 -27.85 1.47
CA LYS A 30 69.32 -28.35 0.65
C LYS A 30 70.15 -27.22 0.01
N HIS A 31 69.51 -26.14 -0.41
CA HIS A 31 70.12 -25.12 -1.28
C HIS A 31 70.40 -23.76 -0.59
N ALA A 32 70.10 -23.63 0.71
CA ALA A 32 70.45 -22.48 1.54
C ALA A 32 71.32 -22.89 2.77
N PRO A 33 72.52 -23.49 2.58
CA PRO A 33 73.35 -23.97 3.67
C PRO A 33 73.94 -22.86 4.55
N GLU A 34 74.04 -21.62 4.06
CA GLU A 34 74.55 -20.47 4.82
C GLU A 34 73.60 -20.01 5.94
N ARG A 35 72.32 -20.42 5.88
CA ARG A 35 71.31 -20.25 6.93
C ARG A 35 71.09 -21.52 7.76
N LYS A 36 71.99 -22.53 7.72
CA LYS A 36 71.90 -23.81 8.49
C LYS A 36 71.92 -23.67 10.02
N CYS A 37 71.89 -22.45 10.55
CA CYS A 37 71.54 -22.24 11.94
C CYS A 37 70.04 -22.53 12.12
N THR A 38 69.68 -22.87 13.36
CA THR A 38 68.35 -23.26 13.87
C THR A 38 67.14 -22.42 13.41
N SER A 39 67.34 -21.27 12.77
CA SER A 39 66.31 -20.41 12.17
C SER A 39 65.70 -20.94 10.87
N LEU A 40 66.50 -21.46 9.91
CA LEU A 40 65.94 -22.00 8.66
C LEU A 40 65.13 -23.28 8.89
N THR A 41 65.52 -24.08 9.90
CA THR A 41 64.73 -25.22 10.37
C THR A 41 63.41 -24.78 10.99
N ALA A 42 63.34 -23.61 11.65
CA ALA A 42 62.10 -23.11 12.23
C ALA A 42 61.08 -22.73 11.14
N PHE A 43 61.50 -21.99 10.10
CA PHE A 43 60.61 -21.62 8.99
C PHE A 43 60.17 -22.83 8.15
N THR A 44 61.08 -23.75 7.79
CA THR A 44 60.71 -24.94 6.99
C THR A 44 59.91 -25.97 7.79
N LEU A 45 60.17 -26.09 9.10
CA LEU A 45 59.34 -26.90 10.01
C LEU A 45 57.95 -26.27 10.14
N ALA A 46 57.85 -24.96 10.35
CA ALA A 46 56.59 -24.22 10.39
C ALA A 46 55.80 -24.38 9.09
N ALA A 47 56.45 -24.29 7.92
CA ALA A 47 55.80 -24.50 6.63
C ALA A 47 55.25 -25.93 6.48
N ARG A 48 56.00 -26.95 6.92
CA ARG A 48 55.55 -28.35 6.90
C ARG A 48 54.41 -28.61 7.89
N SER A 49 54.48 -28.05 9.10
CA SER A 49 53.40 -28.17 10.08
C SER A 49 52.14 -27.44 9.61
N GLN A 50 52.27 -26.28 8.96
CA GLN A 50 51.14 -25.59 8.32
C GLN A 50 50.46 -26.45 7.26
N CYS A 51 51.22 -27.16 6.42
CA CYS A 51 50.66 -28.14 5.49
C CYS A 51 49.93 -29.29 6.22
N GLN A 52 50.44 -29.76 7.37
CA GLN A 52 49.78 -30.80 8.17
C GLN A 52 48.49 -30.29 8.84
N ILE A 53 48.47 -29.05 9.33
CA ILE A 53 47.27 -28.38 9.87
C ILE A 53 46.21 -28.21 8.77
N ALA A 54 46.62 -27.77 7.57
CA ALA A 54 45.72 -27.67 6.42
C ALA A 54 45.13 -29.04 6.04
N ASN A 55 45.95 -30.10 5.99
CA ASN A 55 45.47 -31.45 5.68
C ASN A 55 44.55 -32.02 6.78
N ALA A 56 44.81 -31.70 8.04
CA ALA A 56 43.95 -32.09 9.17
C ALA A 56 42.59 -31.37 9.15
N SER A 57 42.55 -30.11 8.70
CA SER A 57 41.33 -29.29 8.63
C SER A 57 40.46 -29.53 7.38
N HIS A 58 40.99 -30.12 6.31
CA HIS A 58 40.27 -30.39 5.05
C HIS A 58 39.48 -31.71 5.00
N ARG A 59 39.51 -32.56 6.03
CA ARG A 59 38.85 -33.89 5.99
C ARG A 59 37.38 -33.81 6.47
N PRO A 60 36.38 -34.17 5.63
CA PRO A 60 34.97 -34.09 6.02
C PRO A 60 34.61 -35.08 7.14
N THR A 61 33.79 -34.62 8.08
CA THR A 61 33.40 -35.26 9.36
C THR A 61 32.51 -36.51 9.24
N SER A 62 32.43 -37.15 8.08
CA SER A 62 31.56 -38.31 7.85
C SER A 62 32.16 -39.66 8.32
N ALA A 63 33.32 -39.65 8.98
CA ALA A 63 33.94 -40.85 9.57
C ALA A 63 34.41 -40.55 11.01
N ALA A 64 33.48 -40.65 11.97
CA ALA A 64 33.69 -40.29 13.38
C ALA A 64 34.73 -41.14 14.15
N SER A 65 35.36 -42.13 13.51
CA SER A 65 36.34 -43.02 14.16
C SER A 65 37.82 -42.61 13.98
N ASN A 66 38.16 -41.64 13.10
CA ASN A 66 39.57 -41.30 12.80
C ASN A 66 40.00 -39.85 13.13
N ALA A 67 39.10 -38.94 13.55
CA ALA A 67 39.43 -37.54 13.82
C ALA A 67 40.42 -37.34 14.98
N THR A 68 40.39 -38.24 15.97
CA THR A 68 41.31 -38.24 17.12
C THR A 68 42.76 -38.53 16.71
N SER A 69 42.99 -39.35 15.67
CA SER A 69 44.34 -39.71 15.23
C SER A 69 45.08 -38.56 14.52
N SER A 70 44.37 -37.74 13.74
CA SER A 70 44.95 -36.57 13.06
C SER A 70 45.27 -35.43 14.03
N LEU A 71 44.44 -35.19 15.05
CA LEU A 71 44.71 -34.19 16.09
C LEU A 71 45.88 -34.61 17.00
N HIS A 72 46.02 -35.91 17.29
CA HIS A 72 47.14 -36.44 18.06
C HIS A 72 48.48 -36.27 17.31
N SER A 73 48.49 -36.46 15.99
CA SER A 73 49.69 -36.24 15.16
C SER A 73 50.18 -34.79 15.16
N LEU A 74 49.29 -33.81 15.39
CA LEU A 74 49.69 -32.40 15.56
C LEU A 74 50.34 -32.14 16.92
N GLY A 75 49.96 -32.89 17.95
CA GLY A 75 50.58 -32.83 19.29
C GLY A 75 52.05 -33.25 19.30
N GLU A 76 52.45 -34.18 18.42
CA GLU A 76 53.85 -34.61 18.28
C GLU A 76 54.79 -33.50 17.75
N LEU A 77 54.23 -32.48 17.08
CA LEU A 77 54.98 -31.35 16.54
C LEU A 77 55.22 -30.23 17.55
N VAL A 78 54.39 -30.13 18.59
CA VAL A 78 54.45 -29.10 19.64
C VAL A 78 55.85 -28.98 20.28
N PRO A 79 56.47 -30.07 20.80
CA PRO A 79 57.80 -29.97 21.42
C PRO A 79 58.89 -29.56 20.42
N ARG A 80 58.78 -29.99 19.15
CA ARG A 80 59.74 -29.64 18.08
C ARG A 80 59.63 -28.16 17.69
N LEU A 81 58.41 -27.63 17.66
CA LEU A 81 58.17 -26.21 17.38
C LEU A 81 58.65 -25.33 18.55
N LEU A 82 58.41 -25.73 19.81
CA LEU A 82 58.91 -25.03 21.01
C LEU A 82 60.44 -24.96 21.09
N GLU A 83 61.13 -26.06 20.75
CA GLU A 83 62.60 -26.07 20.66
C GLU A 83 63.09 -25.14 19.54
N SER A 84 62.38 -25.11 18.41
CA SER A 84 62.75 -24.26 17.27
C SER A 84 62.53 -22.77 17.53
N THR A 85 61.47 -22.38 18.26
CA THR A 85 61.18 -20.97 18.59
C THR A 85 62.19 -20.40 19.58
N THR A 86 62.53 -21.17 20.62
CA THR A 86 63.57 -20.80 21.62
C THR A 86 64.97 -20.74 21.01
N ALA A 87 65.28 -21.65 20.08
CA ALA A 87 66.58 -21.65 19.39
C ALA A 87 66.72 -20.56 18.30
N ALA A 88 65.60 -20.08 17.73
CA ALA A 88 65.59 -19.02 16.72
C ALA A 88 65.64 -17.61 17.34
N SER A 89 65.01 -17.39 18.50
CA SER A 89 65.05 -16.10 19.22
C SER A 89 66.45 -15.74 19.75
N ALA A 90 67.28 -16.75 20.06
CA ALA A 90 68.63 -16.56 20.59
C ALA A 90 69.69 -16.13 19.55
N LYS A 91 69.41 -16.19 18.23
CA LYS A 91 70.42 -16.04 17.15
C LYS A 91 70.10 -15.00 16.07
N SER A 92 69.34 -13.95 16.40
CA SER A 92 69.12 -12.77 15.52
C SER A 92 68.26 -13.00 14.25
N TYR A 93 67.38 -14.01 14.19
CA TYR A 93 66.35 -14.17 13.13
C TYR A 93 64.92 -14.11 13.70
N PRO A 94 64.45 -12.93 14.12
CA PRO A 94 63.14 -12.72 14.75
C PRO A 94 61.93 -13.12 13.88
N ASP A 95 61.95 -12.89 12.57
CA ASP A 95 60.82 -13.21 11.68
C ASP A 95 60.55 -14.73 11.58
N ASP A 96 61.60 -15.57 11.52
CA ASP A 96 61.45 -17.03 11.45
C ASP A 96 60.92 -17.61 12.77
N ALA A 97 61.35 -17.03 13.90
CA ALA A 97 60.85 -17.38 15.23
C ALA A 97 59.37 -17.02 15.37
N PHE A 98 58.97 -15.84 14.87
CA PHE A 98 57.60 -15.37 14.87
C PHE A 98 56.66 -16.29 14.06
N VAL A 99 57.06 -16.68 12.84
CA VAL A 99 56.29 -17.63 12.00
C VAL A 99 56.11 -18.99 12.68
N ALA A 100 57.14 -19.51 13.35
CA ALA A 100 57.06 -20.76 14.09
C ALA A 100 56.16 -20.66 15.34
N SER A 101 56.24 -19.55 16.08
CA SER A 101 55.37 -19.29 17.24
C SER A 101 53.89 -19.21 16.85
N ILE A 102 53.57 -18.62 15.70
CA ILE A 102 52.18 -18.52 15.21
C ILE A 102 51.65 -19.88 14.78
N CYS A 103 52.49 -20.69 14.11
CA CYS A 103 52.12 -22.06 13.80
C CYS A 103 51.84 -22.88 15.07
N LEU A 104 52.63 -22.67 16.13
CA LEU A 104 52.41 -23.31 17.43
C LEU A 104 51.11 -22.83 18.09
N ALA A 105 50.83 -21.52 18.06
CA ALA A 105 49.57 -20.96 18.57
C ALA A 105 48.35 -21.50 17.81
N GLU A 106 48.45 -21.69 16.50
CA GLU A 106 47.40 -22.28 15.67
C GLU A 106 47.12 -23.75 16.06
N ILE A 107 48.15 -24.53 16.39
CA ILE A 107 47.98 -25.91 16.90
C ILE A 107 47.25 -25.90 18.24
N TYR A 108 47.65 -25.03 19.18
CA TYR A 108 46.98 -24.93 20.49
C TYR A 108 45.52 -24.46 20.36
N TRP A 109 45.24 -23.56 19.43
CA TRP A 109 43.87 -23.15 19.11
C TRP A 109 43.03 -24.30 18.56
N VAL A 110 43.56 -25.08 17.60
CA VAL A 110 42.88 -26.27 17.04
C VAL A 110 42.70 -27.38 18.10
N GLN A 111 43.56 -27.43 19.12
CA GLN A 111 43.45 -28.34 20.27
C GLN A 111 42.57 -27.79 21.41
N GLU A 112 41.81 -26.71 21.17
CA GLU A 112 40.92 -26.09 22.16
C GLU A 112 41.63 -25.67 23.47
N SER A 113 42.91 -25.28 23.38
CA SER A 113 43.75 -24.86 24.52
C SER A 113 44.07 -23.35 24.45
N PRO A 114 43.10 -22.46 24.71
CA PRO A 114 43.23 -21.03 24.42
C PRO A 114 44.26 -20.30 25.31
N ILE A 115 44.48 -20.77 26.54
CA ILE A 115 45.42 -20.16 27.49
C ILE A 115 46.87 -20.34 26.99
N ASP A 116 47.20 -21.52 26.47
CA ASP A 116 48.55 -21.82 26.00
C ASP A 116 48.82 -21.15 24.65
N ALA A 117 47.81 -21.02 23.78
CA ALA A 117 47.90 -20.19 22.58
C ALA A 117 48.21 -18.72 22.92
N LEU A 118 47.56 -18.14 23.93
CA LEU A 118 47.81 -16.75 24.35
C LEU A 118 49.22 -16.55 24.91
N LYS A 119 49.73 -17.47 25.75
CA LYS A 119 51.11 -17.39 26.28
C LYS A 119 52.15 -17.37 25.17
N VAL A 120 51.96 -18.18 24.12
CA VAL A 120 52.87 -18.23 22.96
C VAL A 120 52.82 -16.92 22.18
N LEU A 121 51.64 -16.32 22.02
CA LEU A 121 51.46 -15.07 21.29
C LEU A 121 51.96 -13.83 22.06
N GLU A 122 51.90 -13.83 23.40
CA GLU A 122 52.46 -12.75 24.25
C GLU A 122 53.99 -12.67 24.15
N GLY A 123 54.67 -13.80 23.90
CA GLY A 123 56.12 -13.88 23.70
C GLY A 123 56.61 -13.64 22.27
N ALA A 124 55.70 -13.46 21.30
CA ALA A 124 56.03 -13.38 19.87
C ALA A 124 55.86 -11.94 19.34
N THR A 125 56.96 -11.23 19.10
CA THR A 125 56.96 -9.88 18.50
C THR A 125 57.61 -9.89 17.11
N PRO A 126 56.98 -9.27 16.08
CA PRO A 126 57.60 -9.14 14.77
C PRO A 126 58.77 -8.13 14.83
N SER A 127 59.85 -8.40 14.09
CA SER A 127 60.95 -7.44 13.96
C SER A 127 60.56 -6.29 13.03
N GLY A 128 60.38 -5.11 13.61
CA GLY A 128 60.58 -3.85 12.88
C GLY A 128 59.32 -3.16 12.34
N GLN A 129 58.70 -2.34 13.19
CA GLN A 129 58.34 -0.96 12.82
C GLN A 129 59.56 0.00 12.91
N SER A 130 60.79 -0.52 12.95
CA SER A 130 62.01 0.28 13.02
C SER A 130 62.95 -0.06 11.87
N GLU A 131 63.33 1.01 11.16
CA GLU A 131 64.39 1.13 10.15
C GLU A 131 64.15 0.57 8.74
N LYS A 132 63.97 1.52 7.82
CA LYS A 132 64.07 1.38 6.37
C LYS A 132 65.40 0.71 5.98
N SER A 133 65.39 -0.60 5.72
CA SER A 133 66.45 -1.25 4.96
C SER A 133 65.90 -2.38 4.07
N ALA A 134 65.83 -2.05 2.78
CA ALA A 134 65.86 -2.86 1.57
C ALA A 134 65.86 -4.41 1.67
N ALA A 135 64.70 -5.03 1.91
CA ALA A 135 64.27 -6.28 1.28
C ALA A 135 62.74 -6.35 1.34
N ALA A 136 62.07 -6.66 0.23
CA ALA A 136 60.60 -6.75 0.21
C ALA A 136 60.14 -7.79 1.25
N PRO A 137 59.19 -7.47 2.15
CA PRO A 137 58.73 -8.40 3.17
C PRO A 137 58.09 -9.62 2.51
N LEU A 138 58.46 -10.81 2.99
CA LEU A 138 57.88 -12.09 2.58
C LEU A 138 56.35 -12.04 2.70
N GLY A 139 55.65 -12.62 1.72
CA GLY A 139 54.19 -12.65 1.68
C GLY A 139 53.58 -13.33 2.89
N TRP A 140 54.21 -14.43 3.33
CA TRP A 140 53.71 -15.29 4.39
C TRP A 140 53.84 -14.66 5.78
N LEU A 141 54.79 -13.75 5.97
CA LEU A 141 54.95 -13.03 7.23
C LEU A 141 53.72 -12.17 7.53
N GLU A 142 53.15 -11.53 6.50
CA GLU A 142 51.90 -10.75 6.64
C GLU A 142 50.69 -11.67 6.86
N VAL A 143 50.66 -12.87 6.28
CA VAL A 143 49.61 -13.86 6.61
C VAL A 143 49.71 -14.24 8.08
N CYS A 144 50.92 -14.45 8.58
CA CYS A 144 51.18 -14.81 9.97
C CYS A 144 50.75 -13.68 10.94
N THR A 145 50.98 -12.41 10.64
CA THR A 145 50.52 -11.30 11.51
C THR A 145 48.99 -11.27 11.64
N VAL A 146 48.26 -11.51 10.55
CA VAL A 146 46.78 -11.58 10.56
C VAL A 146 46.29 -12.83 11.31
N LYS A 147 46.92 -13.99 11.07
CA LYS A 147 46.65 -15.23 11.83
C LYS A 147 46.82 -15.02 13.34
N ALA A 148 47.91 -14.38 13.74
CA ALA A 148 48.21 -14.08 15.15
C ALA A 148 47.12 -13.20 15.77
N ALA A 149 46.70 -12.14 15.06
CA ALA A 149 45.64 -11.25 15.53
C ALA A 149 44.29 -11.99 15.68
N TYR A 150 43.94 -12.84 14.72
CA TYR A 150 42.71 -13.65 14.77
C TYR A 150 42.71 -14.63 15.94
N ILE A 151 43.74 -15.47 16.05
CA ILE A 151 43.83 -16.48 17.11
C ILE A 151 43.83 -15.78 18.49
N ARG A 152 44.57 -14.67 18.63
CA ARG A 152 44.57 -13.88 19.86
C ARG A 152 43.16 -13.40 20.22
N ALA A 153 42.42 -12.82 19.28
CA ALA A 153 41.10 -12.28 19.53
C ALA A 153 40.08 -13.37 19.92
N VAL A 154 40.08 -14.50 19.22
CA VAL A 154 39.19 -15.64 19.51
C VAL A 154 39.53 -16.29 20.86
N CYS A 155 40.82 -16.47 21.18
CA CYS A 155 41.24 -17.01 22.47
C CYS A 155 40.87 -16.06 23.64
N LEU A 156 41.01 -14.74 23.47
CA LEU A 156 40.57 -13.75 24.46
C LEU A 156 39.05 -13.77 24.65
N GLU A 157 38.27 -13.96 23.59
CA GLU A 157 36.81 -14.13 23.69
C GLU A 157 36.45 -15.39 24.48
N SER A 158 37.05 -16.54 24.14
CA SER A 158 36.79 -17.83 24.80
C SER A 158 37.16 -17.85 26.28
N THR A 159 38.10 -17.00 26.71
CA THR A 159 38.56 -16.89 28.10
C THR A 159 37.83 -15.81 28.91
N GLY A 160 36.85 -15.12 28.31
CA GLY A 160 36.04 -14.10 29.00
C GLY A 160 36.71 -12.72 29.13
N ARG A 161 37.89 -12.48 28.53
CA ARG A 161 38.62 -11.20 28.56
C ARG A 161 38.08 -10.22 27.52
N HIS A 162 36.85 -9.75 27.71
CA HIS A 162 36.10 -8.98 26.71
C HIS A 162 36.69 -7.61 26.32
N SER A 163 37.33 -6.89 27.25
CA SER A 163 37.98 -5.59 26.97
C SER A 163 39.15 -5.74 26.00
N ASP A 164 39.99 -6.74 26.25
CA ASP A 164 41.20 -7.00 25.48
C ASP A 164 40.86 -7.56 24.09
N ALA A 165 39.82 -8.40 24.01
CA ALA A 165 39.27 -8.87 22.75
C ALA A 165 38.72 -7.71 21.91
N ARG A 166 37.96 -6.78 22.51
CA ARG A 166 37.45 -5.57 21.85
C ARG A 166 38.60 -4.73 21.28
N GLY A 167 39.64 -4.47 22.06
CA GLY A 167 40.82 -3.73 21.60
C GLY A 167 41.56 -4.42 20.44
N CYS A 168 41.66 -5.75 20.46
CA CYS A 168 42.25 -6.52 19.35
C CYS A 168 41.43 -6.38 18.06
N TYR A 169 40.10 -6.51 18.14
CA TYR A 169 39.22 -6.36 16.98
C TYR A 169 39.20 -4.92 16.44
N GLN A 170 39.14 -3.90 17.31
CA GLN A 170 39.21 -2.49 16.89
C GLN A 170 40.52 -2.17 16.15
N THR A 171 41.66 -2.69 16.64
CA THR A 171 42.95 -2.52 15.98
C THR A 171 42.94 -3.13 14.58
N ALA A 172 42.34 -4.33 14.42
CA ALA A 172 42.20 -4.98 13.13
C ALA A 172 41.29 -4.21 12.16
N VAL A 173 40.19 -3.63 12.66
CA VAL A 173 39.25 -2.79 11.90
C VAL A 173 39.92 -1.50 11.41
N ILE A 174 40.72 -0.83 12.25
CA ILE A 174 41.40 0.42 11.88
C ILE A 174 42.51 0.17 10.84
N GLN A 175 43.30 -0.89 11.02
CA GLN A 175 44.43 -1.18 10.12
C GLN A 175 43.97 -1.77 8.79
N THR A 176 42.86 -2.52 8.76
CA THR A 176 42.36 -3.31 7.62
C THR A 176 43.46 -4.07 6.86
N PRO A 177 43.77 -5.33 7.25
CA PRO A 177 44.91 -6.01 6.65
C PRO A 177 44.71 -6.31 5.14
N GLY A 178 45.81 -6.58 4.43
CA GLY A 178 45.84 -6.66 2.96
C GLY A 178 45.12 -7.87 2.34
N HIS A 179 45.06 -7.95 1.01
CA HIS A 179 44.35 -9.00 0.25
C HIS A 179 45.17 -9.58 -0.92
N ARG A 180 46.50 -9.36 -0.92
CA ARG A 180 47.40 -9.66 -2.05
C ARG A 180 47.57 -11.15 -2.36
N SER A 181 47.34 -12.04 -1.40
CA SER A 181 47.45 -13.49 -1.57
C SER A 181 46.19 -14.21 -1.10
N ALA A 182 45.97 -15.44 -1.56
CA ALA A 182 44.77 -16.21 -1.25
C ALA A 182 44.64 -16.51 0.25
N GLU A 183 45.73 -16.93 0.90
CA GLU A 183 45.73 -17.17 2.35
C GLU A 183 45.62 -15.87 3.13
N LEU A 184 46.27 -14.78 2.71
CA LEU A 184 46.10 -13.48 3.38
C LEU A 184 44.63 -13.07 3.35
N ARG A 185 44.00 -13.11 2.16
CA ARG A 185 42.58 -12.80 1.97
C ARG A 185 41.67 -13.66 2.84
N ARG A 186 41.94 -14.96 2.95
CA ARG A 186 41.16 -15.90 3.77
C ARG A 186 41.24 -15.56 5.27
N TRP A 187 42.43 -15.27 5.77
CA TRP A 187 42.61 -14.96 7.19
C TRP A 187 42.14 -13.55 7.55
N THR A 188 42.24 -12.59 6.63
CA THR A 188 41.61 -11.27 6.82
C THR A 188 40.09 -11.36 6.79
N GLU A 189 39.52 -12.19 5.89
CA GLU A 189 38.09 -12.48 5.88
C GLU A 189 37.64 -13.05 7.24
N ARG A 190 38.35 -14.06 7.77
CA ARG A 190 38.06 -14.63 9.10
C ARG A 190 38.14 -13.60 10.23
N LEU A 191 39.19 -12.78 10.23
CA LEU A 191 39.41 -11.76 11.25
C LEU A 191 38.33 -10.68 11.24
N LEU A 192 38.04 -10.10 10.08
CA LEU A 192 37.03 -9.04 9.95
C LEU A 192 35.61 -9.58 10.15
N ALA A 193 35.29 -10.77 9.65
CA ALA A 193 33.99 -11.41 9.91
C ALA A 193 33.76 -11.63 11.40
N SER A 194 34.78 -12.11 12.13
CA SER A 194 34.69 -12.31 13.58
C SER A 194 34.58 -10.98 14.34
N ALA A 195 35.30 -9.94 13.91
CA ALA A 195 35.17 -8.61 14.47
C ALA A 195 33.73 -8.05 14.33
N CYS A 196 33.13 -8.22 13.15
CA CYS A 196 31.74 -7.79 12.90
C CYS A 196 30.73 -8.58 13.73
N MET A 197 30.86 -9.90 13.81
CA MET A 197 29.93 -10.71 14.60
C MET A 197 30.10 -10.49 16.10
N TYR A 198 31.33 -10.20 16.56
CA TYR A 198 31.62 -9.87 17.95
C TYR A 198 30.96 -8.56 18.37
N SER A 199 31.04 -7.50 17.54
CA SER A 199 30.41 -6.21 17.85
C SER A 199 28.88 -6.32 17.95
N VAL A 200 28.25 -7.08 17.04
CA VAL A 200 26.79 -7.36 17.09
C VAL A 200 26.41 -8.13 18.36
N LYS A 201 27.11 -9.22 18.68
CA LYS A 201 26.82 -10.07 19.85
C LYS A 201 26.96 -9.33 21.19
N LYS A 202 27.81 -8.30 21.23
CA LYS A 202 28.07 -7.48 22.42
C LYS A 202 27.23 -6.20 22.49
N MET A 203 26.20 -6.06 21.65
CA MET A 203 25.24 -4.96 21.67
C MET A 203 23.89 -5.39 22.31
N PRO A 204 23.78 -5.58 23.64
CA PRO A 204 22.52 -5.96 24.28
C PRO A 204 21.55 -4.78 24.49
N SER A 205 22.02 -3.54 24.53
CA SER A 205 21.16 -2.33 24.54
C SER A 205 21.82 -1.22 23.70
N PRO A 206 21.20 -0.79 22.59
CA PRO A 206 21.86 0.09 21.63
C PRO A 206 22.04 1.51 22.17
N SER A 207 23.28 1.97 22.30
CA SER A 207 23.63 3.39 22.35
C SER A 207 24.13 3.86 20.99
N ALA A 208 24.13 5.18 20.75
CA ALA A 208 24.70 5.76 19.52
C ALA A 208 26.18 5.39 19.32
N GLN A 209 26.92 5.22 20.43
CA GLN A 209 28.33 4.82 20.41
C GLN A 209 28.51 3.32 20.07
N ASP A 210 27.59 2.45 20.50
CA ASP A 210 27.64 1.04 20.13
C ASP A 210 27.32 0.84 18.64
N PHE A 211 26.38 1.64 18.11
CA PHE A 211 26.11 1.70 16.68
C PHE A 211 27.33 2.19 15.89
N SER A 212 28.03 3.22 16.37
CA SER A 212 29.21 3.77 15.67
C SER A 212 30.35 2.75 15.60
N GLU A 213 30.67 2.06 16.70
CA GLU A 213 31.68 1.01 16.70
C GLU A 213 31.31 -0.14 15.76
N THR A 214 30.07 -0.64 15.87
CA THR A 214 29.60 -1.76 15.05
C THR A 214 29.61 -1.39 13.57
N TYR A 215 29.16 -0.19 13.24
CA TYR A 215 29.18 0.34 11.88
C TYR A 215 30.60 0.45 11.33
N THR A 216 31.59 0.93 12.10
CA THR A 216 32.98 1.00 11.63
C THR A 216 33.56 -0.37 11.26
N ALA A 217 33.21 -1.42 12.02
CA ALA A 217 33.64 -2.78 11.71
C ALA A 217 33.08 -3.26 10.36
N PHE A 218 31.79 -3.00 10.09
CA PHE A 218 31.17 -3.35 8.82
C PHE A 218 31.68 -2.50 7.64
N LYS A 219 31.99 -1.21 7.85
CA LYS A 219 32.64 -0.39 6.81
C LYS A 219 34.02 -0.91 6.43
N ALA A 220 34.80 -1.35 7.42
CA ALA A 220 36.09 -1.98 7.16
C ALA A 220 35.94 -3.29 6.37
N TRP A 221 34.91 -4.08 6.67
CA TRP A 221 34.54 -5.28 5.90
C TRP A 221 34.17 -4.96 4.45
N ALA A 222 33.29 -3.97 4.22
CA ALA A 222 32.91 -3.56 2.87
C ALA A 222 34.12 -3.03 2.07
N ALA A 223 34.90 -2.12 2.65
CA ALA A 223 36.10 -1.57 2.02
C ALA A 223 37.18 -2.62 1.73
N PHE A 224 37.22 -3.74 2.47
CA PHE A 224 38.07 -4.87 2.14
C PHE A 224 37.61 -5.56 0.85
N TRP A 225 36.30 -5.81 0.70
CA TRP A 225 35.74 -6.47 -0.49
C TRP A 225 35.79 -5.60 -1.75
N ASP A 226 35.61 -4.28 -1.61
CA ASP A 226 35.78 -3.32 -2.73
C ASP A 226 37.19 -3.37 -3.31
N ARG A 227 38.20 -3.53 -2.46
CA ARG A 227 39.61 -3.63 -2.85
C ARG A 227 39.97 -5.02 -3.40
N ALA A 228 39.43 -6.08 -2.79
CA ALA A 228 39.80 -7.46 -3.10
C ALA A 228 39.14 -8.03 -4.38
N GLY A 229 37.95 -7.53 -4.74
CA GLY A 229 37.14 -8.01 -5.86
C GLY A 229 36.53 -9.40 -5.65
N GLU A 230 35.37 -9.67 -6.25
CA GLU A 230 34.73 -10.99 -6.23
C GLU A 230 35.43 -11.96 -7.20
N THR A 231 36.55 -12.57 -6.79
CA THR A 231 37.05 -13.73 -7.52
C THR A 231 36.20 -14.95 -7.15
N ASN A 232 35.64 -15.65 -8.15
CA ASN A 232 34.94 -16.94 -8.03
C ASN A 232 35.83 -18.02 -7.37
N SER A 233 36.06 -17.94 -6.06
CA SER A 233 36.50 -19.07 -5.27
C SER A 233 35.24 -19.76 -4.74
N ALA A 234 34.50 -20.38 -5.66
CA ALA A 234 33.44 -21.35 -5.36
C ALA A 234 34.04 -22.68 -4.83
N GLY A 235 35.05 -22.58 -3.97
CA GLY A 235 35.54 -23.68 -3.16
C GLY A 235 34.99 -23.45 -1.77
N THR A 236 34.11 -24.34 -1.33
CA THR A 236 33.66 -24.49 0.06
C THR A 236 34.87 -24.67 0.98
N SER A 237 35.56 -23.59 1.33
CA SER A 237 36.43 -23.55 2.49
C SER A 237 35.49 -23.38 3.68
N ASN A 238 35.47 -24.34 4.61
CA ASN A 238 34.83 -24.17 5.92
C ASN A 238 35.45 -22.95 6.62
N VAL A 239 34.80 -21.80 6.47
CA VAL A 239 35.06 -20.58 7.24
C VAL A 239 34.04 -20.58 8.37
N ASP A 240 34.48 -20.27 9.59
CA ASP A 240 33.67 -20.40 10.80
C ASP A 240 32.43 -19.48 10.78
N VAL A 241 32.54 -18.34 10.09
CA VAL A 241 31.43 -17.43 9.81
C VAL A 241 31.25 -17.29 8.30
N PRO A 242 30.12 -17.71 7.71
CA PRO A 242 29.88 -17.58 6.29
C PRO A 242 29.68 -16.11 5.88
N ARG A 243 30.19 -15.74 4.70
CA ARG A 243 30.08 -14.39 4.13
C ARG A 243 28.63 -13.88 4.10
N ARG A 244 27.67 -14.75 3.76
CA ARG A 244 26.24 -14.42 3.74
C ARG A 244 25.76 -13.88 5.09
N GLN A 245 26.19 -14.48 6.20
CA GLN A 245 25.77 -14.07 7.53
C GLN A 245 26.33 -12.70 7.95
N VAL A 246 27.56 -12.36 7.53
CA VAL A 246 28.14 -11.04 7.80
C VAL A 246 27.38 -9.95 7.03
N TRP A 247 27.05 -10.20 5.75
CA TRP A 247 26.26 -9.25 4.97
C TRP A 247 24.81 -9.13 5.46
N LYS A 248 24.19 -10.23 5.94
CA LYS A 248 22.90 -10.19 6.63
C LYS A 248 22.97 -9.26 7.84
N ALA A 249 23.94 -9.50 8.74
CA ALA A 249 24.11 -8.69 9.94
C ALA A 249 24.40 -7.22 9.64
N TYR A 250 25.11 -6.92 8.55
CA TYR A 250 25.33 -5.55 8.10
C TYR A 250 24.02 -4.91 7.60
N TYR A 251 23.24 -5.63 6.79
CA TYR A 251 21.94 -5.16 6.33
C TYR A 251 20.98 -4.90 7.50
N ASP A 252 20.93 -5.81 8.47
CA ASP A 252 20.12 -5.69 9.68
C ASP A 252 20.56 -4.46 10.49
N LEU A 253 21.88 -4.25 10.67
CA LEU A 253 22.40 -3.05 11.33
C LEU A 253 21.95 -1.76 10.62
N LEU A 254 22.14 -1.65 9.31
CA LEU A 254 21.74 -0.47 8.55
C LEU A 254 20.22 -0.23 8.62
N SER A 255 19.44 -1.31 8.63
CA SER A 255 17.99 -1.27 8.79
C SER A 255 17.59 -0.75 10.17
N THR A 256 18.26 -1.21 11.24
CA THR A 256 18.01 -0.68 12.58
C THR A 256 18.39 0.80 12.70
N ILE A 257 19.51 1.24 12.10
CA ILE A 257 19.91 2.65 12.07
C ILE A 257 18.83 3.50 11.37
N LEU A 258 18.29 3.01 10.25
CA LEU A 258 17.19 3.66 9.52
C LEU A 258 15.92 3.75 10.38
N GLN A 259 15.53 2.67 11.06
CA GLN A 259 14.34 2.61 11.90
C GLN A 259 14.41 3.53 13.13
N HIS A 260 15.61 3.80 13.66
CA HIS A 260 15.82 4.77 14.75
C HIS A 260 15.95 6.22 14.26
N GLY A 261 15.85 6.49 12.96
CA GLY A 261 15.96 7.84 12.39
C GLY A 261 17.36 8.47 12.52
N LEU A 262 18.42 7.67 12.72
CA LEU A 262 19.79 8.16 12.87
C LEU A 262 20.38 8.55 11.51
N LEU A 263 20.93 9.76 11.41
CA LEU A 263 21.52 10.29 10.18
C LEU A 263 23.03 10.22 10.17
N TYR A 264 23.62 10.03 8.98
CA TYR A 264 25.07 10.06 8.80
C TYR A 264 25.62 11.48 9.00
N ASN A 265 26.73 11.59 9.72
CA ASN A 265 27.47 12.83 9.82
C ASN A 265 28.27 13.08 8.52
N THR A 266 27.87 14.08 7.73
CA THR A 266 28.52 14.45 6.46
C THR A 266 29.74 15.37 6.63
N THR A 267 29.95 15.94 7.82
CA THR A 267 31.10 16.78 8.15
C THR A 267 31.78 16.30 9.44
N PRO A 268 32.41 15.11 9.44
CA PRO A 268 33.10 14.62 10.63
C PRO A 268 34.34 15.47 10.92
N GLN A 269 34.35 16.20 12.05
CA GLN A 269 35.61 16.66 12.65
C GLN A 269 36.25 15.51 13.44
N ALA A 270 37.53 15.64 13.79
CA ALA A 270 38.38 14.54 14.27
C ALA A 270 37.94 13.82 15.58
N ASN A 271 36.81 14.19 16.19
CA ASN A 271 36.24 13.57 17.39
C ASN A 271 34.69 13.55 17.40
N ASP A 272 34.01 13.78 16.27
CA ASP A 272 32.54 13.83 16.22
C ASP A 272 31.91 12.44 16.09
N ASP A 273 30.72 12.28 16.68
CA ASP A 273 29.89 11.08 16.51
C ASP A 273 29.55 10.84 15.03
N LEU A 274 29.60 9.55 14.62
CA LEU A 274 29.29 9.12 13.24
C LEU A 274 27.81 9.31 12.88
N PHE A 275 26.94 9.31 13.90
CA PHE A 275 25.50 9.49 13.76
C PHE A 275 25.05 10.73 14.50
N VAL A 276 24.13 11.48 13.90
CA VAL A 276 23.56 12.71 14.46
C VAL A 276 22.05 12.61 14.45
N ILE A 277 21.42 13.09 15.52
CA ILE A 277 19.97 13.34 15.57
C ILE A 277 19.74 14.75 15.05
N ALA A 278 18.89 14.90 14.02
CA ALA A 278 18.65 16.20 13.41
C ALA A 278 17.99 17.17 14.39
N GLY A 279 18.70 18.24 14.74
CA GLY A 279 18.15 19.40 15.46
C GLY A 279 17.53 20.44 14.52
N PRO A 280 16.83 21.45 15.05
CA PRO A 280 16.16 22.50 14.26
C PRO A 280 17.12 23.33 13.39
N ASP A 281 18.41 23.40 13.73
CA ASP A 281 19.43 24.15 12.99
C ASP A 281 20.11 23.32 11.86
N TYR A 282 19.66 22.09 11.62
CA TYR A 282 20.26 21.23 10.59
C TYR A 282 19.82 21.67 9.19
N SER A 283 20.77 22.18 8.39
CA SER A 283 20.50 22.62 7.00
C SER A 283 19.87 21.51 6.16
N ARG A 284 18.81 21.85 5.43
CA ARG A 284 18.08 20.95 4.51
C ARG A 284 18.98 20.26 3.49
N GLU A 285 19.99 20.97 2.98
CA GLU A 285 20.92 20.40 2.00
C GLU A 285 21.80 19.31 2.61
N LYS A 286 22.27 19.52 3.85
CA LYS A 286 23.03 18.51 4.59
C LYS A 286 22.15 17.31 4.91
N TYR A 287 20.88 17.57 5.25
CA TYR A 287 19.88 16.53 5.57
C TYR A 287 19.66 15.59 4.39
N SER A 288 19.36 16.16 3.21
CA SER A 288 19.19 15.39 1.98
C SER A 288 20.47 14.68 1.56
N ALA A 289 21.66 15.29 1.73
CA ALA A 289 22.93 14.64 1.43
C ALA A 289 23.18 13.40 2.31
N SER A 290 22.93 13.50 3.63
CA SER A 290 23.04 12.38 4.56
C SER A 290 22.08 11.24 4.21
N LYS A 291 20.81 11.56 3.91
CA LYS A 291 19.80 10.57 3.49
C LYS A 291 20.16 9.85 2.19
N ARG A 292 20.63 10.58 1.18
CA ARG A 292 21.11 9.97 -0.09
C ARG A 292 22.29 9.04 0.13
N ALA A 293 23.25 9.44 0.97
CA ALA A 293 24.40 8.59 1.31
C ALA A 293 23.95 7.29 2.00
N GLN A 294 23.04 7.40 2.98
CA GLN A 294 22.46 6.24 3.68
C GLN A 294 21.67 5.32 2.74
N ARG A 295 20.86 5.88 1.84
CA ARG A 295 20.10 5.08 0.86
C ARG A 295 21.02 4.34 -0.10
N LYS A 296 22.06 5.01 -0.62
CA LYS A 296 23.03 4.39 -1.53
C LYS A 296 23.71 3.20 -0.89
N GLU A 297 24.13 3.35 0.37
CA GLU A 297 24.79 2.30 1.13
C GLU A 297 23.87 1.11 1.42
N ILE A 298 22.64 1.36 1.89
CA ILE A 298 21.65 0.29 2.10
C ILE A 298 21.41 -0.50 0.81
N LYS A 299 21.26 0.18 -0.32
CA LYS A 299 21.02 -0.44 -1.64
C LYS A 299 22.19 -1.33 -2.10
N GLU A 300 23.42 -0.92 -1.83
CA GLU A 300 24.62 -1.68 -2.19
C GLU A 300 24.77 -2.94 -1.34
N VAL A 301 24.56 -2.81 -0.03
CA VAL A 301 24.60 -3.93 0.93
C VAL A 301 23.46 -4.91 0.67
N GLU A 302 22.24 -4.41 0.45
CA GLU A 302 21.06 -5.22 0.11
C GLU A 302 21.30 -6.06 -1.15
N ARG A 303 21.82 -5.46 -2.21
CA ARG A 303 22.11 -6.15 -3.48
C ARG A 303 23.15 -7.26 -3.29
N THR A 304 24.18 -7.00 -2.49
CA THR A 304 25.26 -7.97 -2.21
C THR A 304 24.73 -9.15 -1.39
N TYR A 305 23.96 -8.86 -0.34
CA TYR A 305 23.31 -9.88 0.48
C TYR A 305 22.31 -10.71 -0.32
N GLU A 306 21.41 -10.06 -1.07
CA GLU A 306 20.44 -10.70 -1.95
C GLU A 306 21.12 -11.68 -2.92
N THR A 307 22.19 -11.23 -3.58
CA THR A 307 22.90 -12.03 -4.58
C THR A 307 23.47 -13.31 -3.95
N LEU A 308 24.02 -13.24 -2.74
CA LEU A 308 24.53 -14.41 -2.02
C LEU A 308 23.37 -15.30 -1.55
N LEU A 309 22.33 -14.72 -0.96
CA LEU A 309 21.16 -15.44 -0.46
C LEU A 309 20.47 -16.24 -1.58
N ILE A 310 20.16 -15.62 -2.71
CA ILE A 310 19.47 -16.28 -3.84
C ILE A 310 20.36 -17.34 -4.52
N LYS A 311 21.68 -17.15 -4.56
CA LYS A 311 22.62 -18.14 -5.10
C LYS A 311 22.75 -19.38 -4.21
N GLU A 312 22.80 -19.19 -2.90
CA GLU A 312 23.02 -20.28 -1.93
C GLU A 312 21.72 -20.99 -1.52
N THR A 313 20.57 -20.33 -1.64
CA THR A 313 19.26 -20.91 -1.30
C THR A 313 18.72 -21.81 -2.42
N GLN A 314 18.21 -22.98 -2.04
CA GLN A 314 17.49 -23.89 -2.94
C GLN A 314 15.99 -23.79 -2.71
N PHE A 315 15.20 -24.16 -3.71
CA PHE A 315 13.75 -24.21 -3.56
C PHE A 315 13.34 -25.21 -2.45
N PRO A 316 12.40 -24.86 -1.57
CA PRO A 316 12.08 -25.70 -0.41
C PRO A 316 11.47 -27.04 -0.84
N LYS A 317 11.83 -28.10 -0.12
CA LYS A 317 11.13 -29.40 -0.21
C LYS A 317 9.78 -29.30 0.50
N ALA A 318 8.85 -30.23 0.24
CA ALA A 318 7.50 -30.21 0.81
C ALA A 318 7.42 -30.15 2.35
N SER A 319 8.49 -30.48 3.07
CA SER A 319 8.57 -30.44 4.54
C SER A 319 9.46 -29.31 5.09
N GLN A 320 9.88 -28.37 4.25
CA GLN A 320 10.81 -27.29 4.61
C GLN A 320 10.24 -25.95 4.15
N SER A 321 10.65 -24.87 4.83
CA SER A 321 10.41 -23.49 4.41
C SER A 321 11.73 -22.73 4.42
N ASN A 322 11.83 -21.70 3.58
CA ASN A 322 13.00 -20.84 3.50
C ASN A 322 12.80 -19.58 4.36
N THR A 323 12.83 -19.75 5.69
CA THR A 323 12.55 -18.67 6.64
C THR A 323 13.50 -17.49 6.51
N GLU A 324 14.78 -17.72 6.18
CA GLU A 324 15.75 -16.63 5.96
C GLU A 324 15.35 -15.71 4.80
N VAL A 325 14.71 -16.26 3.75
CA VAL A 325 14.19 -15.46 2.62
C VAL A 325 12.94 -14.68 3.04
N GLU A 326 12.09 -15.26 3.87
CA GLU A 326 10.88 -14.61 4.40
C GLU A 326 11.24 -13.47 5.37
N GLU A 327 12.18 -13.69 6.28
CA GLU A 327 12.74 -12.68 7.20
C GLU A 327 13.36 -11.52 6.41
N TRP A 328 14.16 -11.82 5.38
CA TRP A 328 14.75 -10.80 4.54
C TRP A 328 13.67 -9.99 3.79
N ALA A 329 12.65 -10.65 3.24
CA ALA A 329 11.55 -9.95 2.58
C ALA A 329 10.80 -9.02 3.54
N GLU A 330 10.54 -9.46 4.78
CA GLU A 330 9.92 -8.60 5.81
C GLU A 330 10.79 -7.38 6.15
N GLN A 331 12.10 -7.57 6.27
CA GLN A 331 13.04 -6.47 6.54
C GLN A 331 13.10 -5.47 5.37
N VAL A 332 13.10 -5.96 4.12
CA VAL A 332 13.05 -5.14 2.91
C VAL A 332 11.78 -4.29 2.90
N VAL A 333 10.62 -4.87 3.18
CA VAL A 333 9.35 -4.12 3.23
C VAL A 333 9.32 -3.15 4.40
N THR A 334 9.92 -3.50 5.54
CA THR A 334 10.04 -2.58 6.68
C THR A 334 10.90 -1.36 6.35
N ASN A 335 12.02 -1.58 5.66
CA ASN A 335 12.86 -0.48 5.16
C ASN A 335 12.13 0.36 4.10
N TRP A 336 11.38 -0.30 3.21
CA TRP A 336 10.51 0.38 2.25
C TRP A 336 9.47 1.27 2.92
N ARG A 337 8.80 0.81 3.99
CA ARG A 337 7.85 1.64 4.76
C ARG A 337 8.53 2.89 5.32
N ALA A 338 9.77 2.77 5.81
CA ALA A 338 10.55 3.92 6.27
C ALA A 338 10.90 4.90 5.14
N PHE A 339 11.29 4.42 3.95
CA PHE A 339 11.54 5.27 2.78
C PHE A 339 10.26 5.90 2.21
N SER A 340 9.12 5.24 2.36
CA SER A 340 7.83 5.73 1.88
C SER A 340 7.17 6.71 2.85
N SER A 341 7.74 6.92 4.06
CA SER A 341 7.21 7.83 5.07
C SER A 341 7.28 9.31 4.62
N GLY A 342 6.52 10.18 5.31
CA GLY A 342 6.52 11.63 5.03
C GLY A 342 7.87 12.32 5.27
N GLU A 343 8.77 11.70 6.03
CA GLU A 343 10.10 12.26 6.32
C GLU A 343 11.06 12.19 5.12
N TRP A 344 10.83 11.25 4.20
CA TRP A 344 11.63 11.05 3.00
C TRP A 344 10.94 11.69 1.80
N THR A 345 11.65 12.57 1.11
CA THR A 345 11.16 13.21 -0.12
C THR A 345 11.66 12.47 -1.36
N ASP A 346 10.97 12.62 -2.50
CA ASP A 346 11.44 12.04 -3.76
C ASP A 346 12.85 12.55 -4.15
N SER A 347 13.20 13.79 -3.78
CA SER A 347 14.54 14.35 -3.99
C SER A 347 15.63 13.68 -3.13
N ASP A 348 15.26 12.98 -2.06
CA ASP A 348 16.18 12.21 -1.23
C ASP A 348 16.41 10.80 -1.80
N LEU A 349 15.54 10.31 -2.69
CA LEU A 349 15.45 8.91 -3.12
C LEU A 349 16.01 8.61 -4.52
N GLU A 350 17.00 9.36 -5.00
CA GLU A 350 17.59 9.24 -6.35
C GLU A 350 16.54 9.40 -7.49
N GLU A 351 16.90 9.02 -8.71
CA GLU A 351 16.02 9.13 -9.89
C GLU A 351 14.78 8.23 -9.74
N GLY A 352 13.59 8.83 -9.87
CA GLY A 352 12.30 8.14 -9.81
C GLY A 352 11.66 8.03 -8.42
N GLY A 353 12.29 8.59 -7.37
CA GLY A 353 11.65 8.82 -6.07
C GLY A 353 11.12 7.55 -5.39
N LYS A 354 10.05 7.70 -4.58
CA LYS A 354 9.37 6.59 -3.89
C LYS A 354 8.90 5.49 -4.84
N ASN A 355 8.40 5.86 -6.02
CA ASN A 355 7.95 4.91 -7.04
C ASN A 355 9.05 3.98 -7.53
N ALA A 356 10.27 4.49 -7.76
CA ALA A 356 11.41 3.65 -8.15
C ALA A 356 11.80 2.68 -7.03
N VAL A 357 11.78 3.14 -5.77
CA VAL A 357 12.05 2.29 -4.61
C VAL A 357 11.02 1.16 -4.51
N SER A 358 9.73 1.47 -4.64
CA SER A 358 8.64 0.48 -4.65
C SER A 358 8.81 -0.58 -5.75
N ARG A 359 9.20 -0.18 -6.96
CA ARG A 359 9.45 -1.13 -8.07
C ARG A 359 10.66 -2.03 -7.82
N ILE A 360 11.74 -1.50 -7.24
CA ILE A 360 12.92 -2.31 -6.86
C ILE A 360 12.52 -3.35 -5.82
N VAL A 361 11.73 -2.96 -4.83
CA VAL A 361 11.21 -3.88 -3.80
C VAL A 361 10.28 -4.93 -4.41
N LEU A 362 9.44 -4.55 -5.35
CA LEU A 362 8.58 -5.48 -6.07
C LEU A 362 9.41 -6.55 -6.82
N ASP A 363 10.47 -6.14 -7.52
CA ASP A 363 11.39 -7.03 -8.19
C ASP A 363 12.09 -8.00 -7.21
N ILE A 364 12.47 -7.49 -6.03
CA ILE A 364 13.01 -8.30 -4.92
C ILE A 364 11.99 -9.35 -4.47
N LEU A 365 10.73 -8.97 -4.24
CA LEU A 365 9.68 -9.88 -3.80
C LEU A 365 9.39 -10.98 -4.84
N TYR A 366 9.38 -10.65 -6.13
CA TYR A 366 9.23 -11.67 -7.18
C TYR A 366 10.41 -12.64 -7.22
N ARG A 367 11.65 -12.17 -6.99
CA ARG A 367 12.83 -13.06 -6.86
C ARG A 367 12.74 -13.92 -5.59
N ALA A 368 12.30 -13.37 -4.46
CA ALA A 368 12.04 -14.12 -3.23
C ALA A 368 10.96 -15.20 -3.43
N ALA A 369 9.90 -14.89 -4.20
CA ALA A 369 8.85 -15.84 -4.56
C ALA A 369 9.40 -17.04 -5.36
N THR A 370 10.44 -16.87 -6.19
CA THR A 370 11.08 -18.00 -6.89
C THR A 370 11.81 -18.99 -5.97
N LYS A 371 12.06 -18.59 -4.71
CA LYS A 371 12.75 -19.39 -3.70
C LYS A 371 11.82 -19.83 -2.57
N THR A 372 10.52 -19.61 -2.67
CA THR A 372 9.55 -19.96 -1.62
C THR A 372 8.35 -20.66 -2.24
N PHE A 373 7.58 -21.38 -1.41
CA PHE A 373 6.38 -22.09 -1.84
C PHE A 373 5.20 -21.64 -0.99
N HIS A 374 4.19 -21.03 -1.62
CA HIS A 374 2.95 -20.58 -0.95
C HIS A 374 3.19 -19.73 0.30
N SER A 375 4.27 -18.93 0.32
CA SER A 375 4.64 -18.07 1.44
C SER A 375 3.62 -16.94 1.60
N THR A 376 2.85 -16.96 2.69
CA THR A 376 1.84 -15.92 2.96
C THR A 376 2.45 -14.55 3.23
N PRO A 377 3.60 -14.40 3.92
CA PRO A 377 4.25 -13.10 4.08
C PRO A 377 4.58 -12.45 2.73
N ILE A 378 5.14 -13.23 1.78
CA ILE A 378 5.52 -12.69 0.47
C ILE A 378 4.28 -12.26 -0.32
N LEU A 379 3.19 -13.03 -0.29
CA LEU A 379 1.94 -12.64 -0.97
C LEU A 379 1.31 -11.39 -0.35
N ARG A 380 1.30 -11.27 0.99
CA ARG A 380 0.87 -10.07 1.72
C ARG A 380 1.70 -8.84 1.34
N HIS A 381 3.01 -9.02 1.21
CA HIS A 381 3.93 -7.96 0.76
C HIS A 381 3.73 -7.58 -0.70
N LEU A 382 3.53 -8.55 -1.60
CA LEU A 382 3.18 -8.27 -3.00
C LEU A 382 1.88 -7.48 -3.12
N PHE A 383 0.84 -7.87 -2.35
CA PHE A 383 -0.39 -7.10 -2.25
C PHE A 383 -0.12 -5.66 -1.78
N THR A 384 0.69 -5.51 -0.73
CA THR A 384 1.03 -4.21 -0.15
C THR A 384 1.73 -3.28 -1.14
N ILE A 385 2.76 -3.78 -1.83
CA ILE A 385 3.56 -2.96 -2.75
C ILE A 385 2.79 -2.65 -4.04
N HIS A 386 2.04 -3.60 -4.60
CA HIS A 386 1.19 -3.32 -5.76
C HIS A 386 0.09 -2.30 -5.43
N THR A 387 -0.48 -2.37 -4.22
CA THR A 387 -1.43 -1.35 -3.73
C THR A 387 -0.76 0.02 -3.68
N ALA A 388 0.42 0.12 -3.08
CA ALA A 388 1.16 1.37 -2.99
C ALA A 388 1.60 1.95 -4.36
N LEU A 389 1.72 1.10 -5.40
CA LEU A 389 1.98 1.51 -6.78
C LEU A 389 0.71 1.84 -7.58
N GLY A 390 -0.48 1.69 -6.99
CA GLY A 390 -1.77 1.86 -7.70
C GLY A 390 -2.07 0.76 -8.71
N GLU A 391 -1.35 -0.37 -8.68
CA GLU A 391 -1.53 -1.53 -9.55
C GLU A 391 -2.58 -2.50 -8.95
N PHE A 392 -3.79 -1.98 -8.74
CA PHE A 392 -4.82 -2.64 -7.93
C PHE A 392 -5.22 -4.04 -8.43
N ASP A 393 -5.27 -4.28 -9.74
CA ASP A 393 -5.60 -5.61 -10.28
C ASP A 393 -4.56 -6.66 -9.86
N LEU A 394 -3.27 -6.33 -9.96
CA LEU A 394 -2.18 -7.21 -9.53
C LEU A 394 -2.16 -7.38 -8.01
N ALA A 395 -2.43 -6.30 -7.27
CA ALA A 395 -2.60 -6.36 -5.82
C ALA A 395 -3.71 -7.36 -5.45
N MET A 396 -4.88 -7.26 -6.10
CA MET A 396 -6.01 -8.15 -5.82
C MET A 396 -5.74 -9.60 -6.25
N HIS A 397 -4.92 -9.85 -7.27
CA HIS A 397 -4.49 -11.21 -7.61
C HIS A 397 -3.58 -11.81 -6.53
N ALA A 398 -2.63 -11.04 -6.00
CA ALA A 398 -1.79 -11.46 -4.88
C ALA A 398 -2.64 -11.73 -3.62
N PHE A 399 -3.60 -10.84 -3.32
CA PHE A 399 -4.53 -10.99 -2.20
C PHE A 399 -5.45 -12.21 -2.32
N ASN A 400 -6.03 -12.48 -3.50
CA ASN A 400 -6.89 -13.65 -3.66
C ASN A 400 -6.10 -14.95 -3.42
N SER A 401 -4.85 -15.00 -3.91
CA SER A 401 -3.96 -16.14 -3.70
C SER A 401 -3.62 -16.29 -2.22
N TYR A 402 -3.33 -15.18 -1.54
CA TYR A 402 -3.13 -15.12 -0.09
C TYR A 402 -4.35 -15.68 0.66
N MET A 403 -5.53 -15.16 0.38
CA MET A 403 -6.78 -15.57 1.02
C MET A 403 -7.06 -17.05 0.84
N GLU A 404 -6.89 -17.58 -0.37
CA GLU A 404 -7.11 -19.00 -0.66
C GLU A 404 -6.17 -19.91 0.15
N ILE A 405 -4.89 -19.54 0.25
CA ILE A 405 -3.89 -20.29 1.01
C ILE A 405 -4.18 -20.22 2.51
N THR A 406 -4.49 -19.02 3.02
CA THR A 406 -4.80 -18.78 4.43
C THR A 406 -6.08 -19.49 4.85
N ASP A 407 -7.16 -19.41 4.06
CA ASP A 407 -8.43 -20.08 4.38
C ASP A 407 -8.27 -21.61 4.42
N LYS A 408 -7.58 -22.18 3.43
CA LYS A 408 -7.20 -23.60 3.43
C LYS A 408 -6.29 -23.96 4.61
N GLY A 409 -5.40 -23.05 5.00
CA GLY A 409 -4.52 -23.18 6.17
C GLY A 409 -5.29 -23.28 7.47
N LYS A 410 -6.14 -22.29 7.75
CA LYS A 410 -7.01 -22.25 8.94
C LYS A 410 -7.95 -23.45 9.01
N ALA A 411 -8.55 -23.84 7.89
CA ALA A 411 -9.40 -25.04 7.84
C ALA A 411 -8.63 -26.35 8.13
N ARG A 412 -7.33 -26.43 7.80
CA ARG A 412 -6.48 -27.57 8.18
C ARG A 412 -6.10 -27.52 9.66
N GLU A 413 -5.78 -26.34 10.17
CA GLU A 413 -5.44 -26.13 11.57
C GLU A 413 -6.63 -26.47 12.49
N GLU A 414 -7.85 -26.05 12.14
CA GLU A 414 -9.06 -26.40 12.87
C GLU A 414 -9.29 -27.93 12.93
N LYS A 415 -9.01 -28.63 11.82
CA LYS A 415 -9.16 -30.10 11.74
C LYS A 415 -8.07 -30.87 12.48
N THR A 416 -6.84 -30.35 12.48
CA THR A 416 -5.65 -31.10 12.95
C THR A 416 -5.13 -30.62 14.30
N GLY A 417 -5.54 -29.44 14.77
CA GLY A 417 -5.03 -28.77 15.96
C GLY A 417 -3.57 -28.32 15.84
N ARG A 418 -2.97 -28.35 14.64
CA ARG A 418 -1.57 -27.98 14.41
C ARG A 418 -1.49 -26.82 13.42
N ARG A 419 -0.77 -25.76 13.82
CA ARG A 419 -0.46 -24.63 12.96
C ARG A 419 0.48 -25.06 11.84
N SER A 420 0.16 -24.65 10.61
CA SER A 420 1.04 -24.89 9.46
C SER A 420 2.24 -23.93 9.48
N ILE A 421 3.43 -24.49 9.28
CA ILE A 421 4.69 -23.73 9.21
C ILE A 421 4.67 -22.83 7.98
N GLY A 422 5.08 -21.56 8.13
CA GLY A 422 5.16 -20.58 7.04
C GLY A 422 3.86 -19.83 6.72
N LEU A 423 2.82 -19.97 7.57
CA LEU A 423 1.62 -19.13 7.50
C LEU A 423 1.70 -17.98 8.49
N ASP A 424 1.15 -16.84 8.07
CA ASP A 424 0.94 -15.65 8.87
C ASP A 424 0.15 -15.98 10.15
N ASP A 425 0.29 -15.14 11.17
CA ASP A 425 -0.55 -15.25 12.36
C ASP A 425 -1.96 -14.74 12.10
N ASP A 426 -2.87 -15.06 13.02
CA ASP A 426 -4.26 -14.65 12.90
C ASP A 426 -4.42 -13.12 12.89
N ASP A 427 -3.55 -12.41 13.60
CA ASP A 427 -3.55 -10.95 13.66
C ASP A 427 -3.15 -10.33 12.29
N GLU A 428 -2.03 -10.75 11.70
CA GLU A 428 -1.57 -10.31 10.36
C GLU A 428 -2.59 -10.68 9.28
N ALA A 429 -3.21 -11.87 9.37
CA ALA A 429 -4.26 -12.27 8.43
C ALA A 429 -5.48 -11.35 8.51
N VAL A 430 -5.91 -10.98 9.72
CA VAL A 430 -7.03 -10.06 9.93
C VAL A 430 -6.69 -8.65 9.43
N LEU A 431 -5.49 -8.15 9.74
CA LEU A 431 -5.03 -6.83 9.29
C LEU A 431 -4.94 -6.75 7.77
N THR A 432 -4.41 -7.79 7.12
CA THR A 432 -4.30 -7.86 5.65
C THR A 432 -5.67 -7.84 4.98
N VAL A 433 -6.65 -8.56 5.53
CA VAL A 433 -8.01 -8.57 5.01
C VAL A 433 -8.71 -7.22 5.24
N ALA A 434 -8.55 -6.62 6.42
CA ALA A 434 -9.12 -5.30 6.70
C ALA A 434 -8.60 -4.24 5.73
N GLU A 435 -7.31 -4.32 5.38
CA GLU A 435 -6.69 -3.42 4.42
C GLU A 435 -7.14 -3.67 2.98
N ALA A 436 -7.29 -4.92 2.55
CA ALA A 436 -7.87 -5.23 1.24
C ALA A 436 -9.30 -4.70 1.11
N VAL A 437 -10.10 -4.80 2.16
CA VAL A 437 -11.46 -4.23 2.21
C VAL A 437 -11.40 -2.70 2.11
N ARG A 438 -10.48 -2.04 2.82
CA ARG A 438 -10.25 -0.59 2.71
C ARG A 438 -9.97 -0.19 1.25
N VAL A 439 -9.04 -0.88 0.59
CA VAL A 439 -8.67 -0.61 -0.81
C VAL A 439 -9.84 -0.82 -1.77
N LEU A 440 -10.58 -1.93 -1.62
CA LEU A 440 -11.75 -2.25 -2.44
C LEU A 440 -12.84 -1.17 -2.32
N CYS A 441 -13.12 -0.69 -1.11
CA CYS A 441 -14.15 0.33 -0.88
C CYS A 441 -13.69 1.75 -1.25
N ARG A 442 -12.40 2.09 -1.08
CA ARG A 442 -11.87 3.43 -1.35
C ARG A 442 -11.66 3.70 -2.84
N TYR A 443 -11.05 2.75 -3.55
CA TYR A 443 -10.62 2.95 -4.95
C TYR A 443 -11.46 2.18 -5.97
N GLY A 444 -12.23 1.18 -5.53
CA GLY A 444 -13.01 0.32 -6.41
C GLY A 444 -14.30 0.95 -6.93
N ASP A 445 -14.95 0.18 -7.80
CA ASP A 445 -16.31 0.40 -8.30
C ASP A 445 -17.26 -0.65 -7.68
N ARG A 446 -18.48 -0.75 -8.20
CA ARG A 446 -19.52 -1.66 -7.69
C ARG A 446 -19.08 -3.12 -7.56
N GLU A 447 -18.37 -3.68 -8.54
CA GLU A 447 -17.91 -5.07 -8.49
C GLU A 447 -16.92 -5.32 -7.32
N GLN A 448 -16.06 -4.33 -7.06
CA GLN A 448 -15.09 -4.37 -5.97
C GLN A 448 -15.77 -4.21 -4.61
N ALA A 449 -16.82 -3.39 -4.53
CA ALA A 449 -17.65 -3.26 -3.33
C ALA A 449 -18.37 -4.58 -2.97
N GLU A 450 -18.89 -5.30 -3.97
CA GLU A 450 -19.49 -6.63 -3.77
C GLU A 450 -18.44 -7.63 -3.26
N LYS A 451 -17.26 -7.64 -3.87
CA LYS A 451 -16.13 -8.45 -3.42
C LYS A 451 -15.68 -8.13 -1.99
N ALA A 452 -15.77 -6.86 -1.58
CA ALA A 452 -15.47 -6.46 -0.21
C ALA A 452 -16.42 -7.13 0.80
N LEU A 453 -17.71 -7.28 0.48
CA LEU A 453 -18.66 -8.01 1.30
C LEU A 453 -18.38 -9.52 1.37
N GLU A 454 -18.02 -10.14 0.24
CA GLU A 454 -17.62 -11.54 0.24
C GLU A 454 -16.40 -11.78 1.14
N THR A 455 -15.44 -10.87 1.05
CA THR A 455 -14.20 -10.87 1.83
C THR A 455 -14.47 -10.70 3.32
N THR A 456 -15.36 -9.78 3.72
CA THR A 456 -15.75 -9.61 5.13
C THR A 456 -16.61 -10.76 5.66
N GLY A 457 -17.35 -11.45 4.79
CA GLY A 457 -18.02 -12.71 5.11
C GLY A 457 -17.03 -13.83 5.46
N ALA A 458 -15.88 -13.92 4.78
CA ALA A 458 -14.80 -14.83 5.15
C ALA A 458 -14.12 -14.41 6.47
N LEU A 459 -13.89 -13.11 6.66
CA LEU A 459 -13.34 -12.55 7.89
C LEU A 459 -14.20 -12.89 9.11
N GLN A 460 -15.53 -12.75 9.00
CA GLN A 460 -16.46 -13.11 10.07
C GLN A 460 -16.32 -14.60 10.45
N LYS A 461 -16.18 -15.49 9.46
CA LYS A 461 -15.93 -16.92 9.73
C LYS A 461 -14.62 -17.13 10.48
N TRP A 462 -13.56 -16.39 10.14
CA TRP A 462 -12.27 -16.48 10.85
C TRP A 462 -12.35 -15.96 12.29
N LEU A 463 -13.20 -14.97 12.57
CA LEU A 463 -13.44 -14.48 13.94
C LEU A 463 -14.23 -15.50 14.78
N ASP A 464 -15.16 -16.23 14.15
CA ASP A 464 -16.01 -17.23 14.83
C ASP A 464 -15.31 -18.60 15.03
N GLN A 465 -14.19 -18.84 14.35
CA GLN A 465 -13.42 -20.09 14.45
C GLN A 465 -12.82 -20.29 15.86
N LYS A 466 -12.92 -21.53 16.37
CA LYS A 466 -12.33 -21.90 17.66
C LYS A 466 -10.82 -22.02 17.55
N ARG A 467 -10.10 -21.22 18.36
CA ARG A 467 -8.63 -21.22 18.35
C ARG A 467 -8.06 -22.33 19.23
N PRO A 468 -7.13 -23.15 18.72
CA PRO A 468 -6.39 -24.07 19.57
C PRO A 468 -5.52 -23.27 20.56
N ILE A 469 -5.49 -23.70 21.81
CA ILE A 469 -4.55 -23.18 22.81
C ILE A 469 -3.15 -23.61 22.35
N THR A 470 -2.31 -22.67 21.91
CA THR A 470 -0.92 -22.96 21.61
C THR A 470 -0.19 -23.29 22.92
N ALA A 471 0.09 -24.57 23.13
CA ALA A 471 1.12 -25.01 24.05
C ALA A 471 2.47 -24.59 23.45
N ASP A 472 2.93 -23.38 23.80
CA ASP A 472 4.29 -22.95 23.51
C ASP A 472 5.23 -23.70 24.47
N ARG A 473 5.52 -24.95 24.13
CA ARG A 473 6.62 -25.74 24.67
C ARG A 473 7.44 -26.21 23.50
N MET A 474 8.53 -25.50 23.25
CA MET A 474 9.64 -25.95 22.43
C MET A 474 9.93 -27.42 22.73
N LEU A 475 9.82 -28.27 21.71
CA LEU A 475 10.32 -29.63 21.75
C LEU A 475 11.85 -29.58 21.83
N THR A 476 12.38 -29.53 23.04
CA THR A 476 13.71 -30.07 23.32
C THR A 476 13.51 -31.54 23.72
N ASN A 477 14.21 -32.42 23.01
CA ASN A 477 14.16 -33.86 23.22
C ASN A 477 14.49 -34.26 24.67
N GLY A 478 13.68 -35.17 25.23
CA GLY A 478 14.14 -36.16 26.21
C GLY A 478 13.42 -36.15 27.56
N GLY A 479 12.68 -37.23 27.84
CA GLY A 479 12.37 -37.69 29.20
C GLY A 479 10.88 -37.84 29.52
N ASP A 480 10.38 -39.07 29.38
CA ASP A 480 9.08 -39.50 29.90
C ASP A 480 9.02 -39.28 31.43
N HIS A 481 8.10 -38.44 31.91
CA HIS A 481 7.50 -38.57 33.23
C HIS A 481 6.16 -37.83 33.29
N GLU A 482 5.08 -38.62 33.38
CA GLU A 482 3.72 -38.18 33.67
C GLU A 482 3.65 -37.47 35.03
N SER A 483 3.09 -36.26 35.06
CA SER A 483 2.55 -35.69 36.29
C SER A 483 1.37 -34.78 35.94
N GLU A 484 0.17 -35.33 36.13
CA GLU A 484 -1.10 -34.64 35.99
C GLU A 484 -1.25 -33.58 37.10
N ARG A 485 -1.38 -32.32 36.71
CA ARG A 485 -1.98 -31.27 37.55
C ARG A 485 -3.14 -30.63 36.80
N PRO A 486 -4.31 -30.43 37.42
CA PRO A 486 -5.46 -29.84 36.75
C PRO A 486 -5.27 -28.32 36.69
N ALA A 487 -4.96 -27.79 35.50
CA ALA A 487 -4.93 -26.36 35.24
C ALA A 487 -6.35 -25.85 34.96
N SER A 488 -7.01 -25.35 36.00
CA SER A 488 -8.17 -24.48 35.88
C SER A 488 -7.73 -23.08 35.45
N GLN A 489 -7.99 -22.72 34.19
CA GLN A 489 -8.41 -21.42 33.65
C GLN A 489 -7.97 -21.28 32.19
N SER A 490 -8.96 -21.14 31.31
CA SER A 490 -8.86 -20.98 29.85
C SER A 490 -8.11 -19.70 29.47
N SER A 491 -6.88 -19.81 28.97
CA SER A 491 -6.21 -18.74 28.22
C SER A 491 -6.05 -19.14 26.76
N ALA A 492 -7.12 -18.97 25.97
CA ALA A 492 -7.01 -18.94 24.51
C ALA A 492 -6.19 -17.70 24.11
N SER A 493 -5.30 -17.78 23.11
CA SER A 493 -4.63 -16.59 22.60
C SER A 493 -5.64 -15.73 21.82
N ALA A 494 -6.27 -14.80 22.53
CA ALA A 494 -7.20 -13.83 21.95
C ALA A 494 -6.44 -12.90 20.97
N LEU A 495 -7.10 -12.49 19.88
CA LEU A 495 -6.58 -11.44 18.98
C LEU A 495 -6.22 -10.19 19.77
N LYS A 496 -5.25 -9.44 19.26
CA LYS A 496 -4.97 -8.10 19.78
C LYS A 496 -6.20 -7.20 19.57
N SER A 497 -6.42 -6.26 20.50
CA SER A 497 -7.53 -5.28 20.43
C SER A 497 -7.51 -4.51 19.11
N THR A 498 -6.33 -4.15 18.62
CA THR A 498 -6.12 -3.44 17.35
C THR A 498 -6.61 -4.23 16.15
N SER A 499 -6.36 -5.55 16.11
CA SER A 499 -6.80 -6.44 15.03
C SER A 499 -8.32 -6.62 15.07
N LEU A 500 -8.91 -6.74 16.25
CA LEU A 500 -10.37 -6.78 16.41
C LEU A 500 -11.03 -5.47 15.96
N ALA A 501 -10.46 -4.32 16.35
CA ALA A 501 -10.92 -3.01 15.92
C ALA A 501 -10.90 -2.90 14.39
N ALA A 502 -9.78 -3.26 13.75
CA ALA A 502 -9.62 -3.26 12.30
C ALA A 502 -10.63 -4.19 11.60
N ALA A 503 -10.87 -5.38 12.15
CA ALA A 503 -11.82 -6.33 11.59
C ALA A 503 -13.26 -5.78 11.57
N TYR A 504 -13.75 -5.31 12.72
CA TYR A 504 -15.11 -4.76 12.81
C TYR A 504 -15.25 -3.45 12.02
N ARG A 505 -14.17 -2.64 11.94
CA ARG A 505 -14.15 -1.45 11.09
C ARG A 505 -14.32 -1.83 9.62
N ALA A 506 -13.54 -2.78 9.13
CA ALA A 506 -13.64 -3.26 7.75
C ALA A 506 -15.03 -3.83 7.42
N MET A 507 -15.60 -4.62 8.33
CA MET A 507 -16.97 -5.11 8.19
C MET A 507 -17.98 -3.96 8.05
N GLY A 508 -17.92 -2.99 8.96
CA GLY A 508 -18.84 -1.85 8.93
C GLY A 508 -18.69 -0.98 7.68
N ILE A 509 -17.46 -0.71 7.25
CA ILE A 509 -17.16 0.03 6.01
C ILE A 509 -17.72 -0.70 4.78
N SER A 510 -17.49 -2.02 4.66
CA SER A 510 -17.99 -2.79 3.52
C SER A 510 -19.52 -2.79 3.41
N GLN A 511 -20.21 -2.93 4.54
CA GLN A 511 -21.67 -2.90 4.64
C GLN A 511 -22.23 -1.53 4.29
N ALA A 512 -21.65 -0.47 4.84
CA ALA A 512 -22.05 0.91 4.57
C ALA A 512 -21.83 1.28 3.09
N HIS A 513 -20.70 0.88 2.53
CA HIS A 513 -20.38 1.13 1.13
C HIS A 513 -21.35 0.39 0.19
N TRP A 514 -21.64 -0.89 0.45
CA TRP A 514 -22.63 -1.63 -0.35
C TRP A 514 -24.04 -1.07 -0.23
N ALA A 515 -24.44 -0.59 0.96
CA ALA A 515 -25.73 0.05 1.16
C ALA A 515 -25.95 1.26 0.21
N SER A 516 -24.86 1.96 -0.14
CA SER A 516 -24.90 3.08 -1.08
C SER A 516 -25.00 2.69 -2.55
N LEU A 517 -24.61 1.46 -2.90
CA LEU A 517 -24.54 0.98 -4.28
C LEU A 517 -25.67 0.00 -4.62
N THR A 518 -26.27 -0.67 -3.64
CA THR A 518 -27.31 -1.68 -3.90
C THR A 518 -28.55 -1.12 -4.62
N PHE A 519 -29.12 -1.93 -5.52
CA PHE A 519 -30.42 -1.66 -6.17
C PHE A 519 -31.62 -2.05 -5.27
N GLU A 520 -31.35 -2.80 -4.20
CA GLU A 520 -32.36 -3.37 -3.31
C GLU A 520 -32.63 -2.42 -2.13
N SER A 521 -33.63 -1.56 -2.30
CA SER A 521 -34.01 -0.54 -1.30
C SER A 521 -34.43 -1.12 0.05
N SER A 522 -34.99 -2.34 0.09
CA SER A 522 -35.43 -2.99 1.34
C SER A 522 -34.29 -3.35 2.28
N ASP A 523 -33.11 -3.64 1.75
CA ASP A 523 -32.01 -4.22 2.50
C ASP A 523 -31.08 -3.14 3.05
N ARG A 524 -31.12 -1.95 2.45
CA ARG A 524 -30.33 -0.76 2.81
C ARG A 524 -30.40 -0.39 4.31
N PRO A 525 -31.57 -0.23 4.95
CA PRO A 525 -31.62 0.11 6.37
C PRO A 525 -30.98 -0.97 7.25
N GLY A 526 -31.19 -2.26 6.93
CA GLY A 526 -30.58 -3.37 7.66
C GLY A 526 -29.05 -3.42 7.51
N LEU A 527 -28.53 -3.12 6.32
CA LEU A 527 -27.09 -3.01 6.07
C LEU A 527 -26.46 -1.86 6.84
N LEU A 528 -27.10 -0.68 6.86
CA LEU A 528 -26.61 0.46 7.62
C LEU A 528 -26.61 0.17 9.13
N GLU A 529 -27.66 -0.50 9.66
CA GLU A 529 -27.73 -0.87 11.07
C GLU A 529 -26.62 -1.84 11.47
N GLN A 530 -26.36 -2.85 10.64
CA GLN A 530 -25.22 -3.76 10.83
C GLN A 530 -23.89 -3.01 10.78
N ALA A 531 -23.74 -2.06 9.85
CA ALA A 531 -22.54 -1.24 9.75
C ALA A 531 -22.30 -0.42 11.02
N ALA A 532 -23.33 0.28 11.52
CA ALA A 532 -23.26 1.06 12.76
C ALA A 532 -22.94 0.18 13.97
N SER A 533 -23.53 -1.02 14.06
CA SER A 533 -23.24 -1.98 15.12
C SER A 533 -21.79 -2.44 15.12
N ASN A 534 -21.26 -2.81 13.95
CA ASN A 534 -19.86 -3.22 13.81
C ASN A 534 -18.89 -2.05 14.09
N LEU A 535 -19.18 -0.85 13.62
CA LEU A 535 -18.35 0.33 13.89
C LEU A 535 -18.34 0.74 15.37
N ARG A 536 -19.49 0.64 16.07
CA ARG A 536 -19.53 0.82 17.53
C ARG A 536 -18.71 -0.25 18.26
N ARG A 537 -18.67 -1.49 17.75
CA ARG A 537 -17.79 -2.54 18.30
C ARG A 537 -16.32 -2.19 18.06
N ALA A 538 -15.96 -1.72 16.87
CA ALA A 538 -14.61 -1.28 16.56
C ALA A 538 -14.16 -0.15 17.51
N GLN A 539 -15.02 0.84 17.76
CA GLN A 539 -14.75 1.96 18.67
C GLN A 539 -14.48 1.50 20.12
N ARG A 540 -15.14 0.44 20.59
CA ARG A 540 -14.87 -0.11 21.94
C ARG A 540 -13.49 -0.74 22.09
N TYR A 541 -12.89 -1.20 20.99
CA TYR A 541 -11.55 -1.78 20.98
C TYR A 541 -10.46 -0.75 20.70
N ASP A 542 -10.82 0.39 20.11
CA ASP A 542 -9.94 1.50 19.71
C ASP A 542 -10.72 2.83 19.79
N GLU A 543 -10.79 3.42 21.00
CA GLU A 543 -11.61 4.61 21.29
C GLU A 543 -11.07 5.89 20.63
N ASP A 544 -9.75 6.01 20.52
CA ASP A 544 -9.06 7.21 19.99
C ASP A 544 -8.98 7.23 18.44
N SER A 545 -9.65 6.28 17.80
CA SER A 545 -9.57 6.04 16.36
C SER A 545 -10.33 7.06 15.51
N VAL A 546 -9.61 8.00 14.90
CA VAL A 546 -10.20 9.00 14.00
C VAL A 546 -10.92 8.35 12.81
N GLU A 547 -10.35 7.29 12.24
CA GLU A 547 -10.93 6.56 11.11
C GLU A 547 -12.25 5.87 11.47
N THR A 548 -12.30 5.20 12.62
CA THR A 548 -13.53 4.54 13.08
C THR A 548 -14.64 5.55 13.35
N ALA A 549 -14.29 6.66 14.01
CA ALA A 549 -15.25 7.72 14.33
C ALA A 549 -15.80 8.40 13.08
N TYR A 550 -14.95 8.64 12.08
CA TYR A 550 -15.37 9.15 10.77
C TYR A 550 -16.41 8.23 10.11
N SER A 551 -16.07 6.95 9.94
CA SER A 551 -16.97 5.99 9.30
C SER A 551 -18.27 5.84 10.09
N LEU A 552 -18.20 5.80 11.43
CA LEU A 552 -19.37 5.69 12.30
C LEU A 552 -20.28 6.91 12.19
N ALA A 553 -19.73 8.11 12.32
CA ALA A 553 -20.50 9.35 12.23
C ALA A 553 -21.15 9.51 10.85
N LEU A 554 -20.46 9.16 9.76
CA LEU A 554 -21.03 9.22 8.42
C LEU A 554 -22.18 8.21 8.24
N VAL A 555 -22.06 7.00 8.79
CA VAL A 555 -23.17 6.02 8.80
C VAL A 555 -24.36 6.54 9.62
N LEU A 556 -24.13 7.14 10.78
CA LEU A 556 -25.18 7.71 11.63
C LEU A 556 -25.89 8.88 10.94
N ALA A 557 -25.14 9.76 10.26
CA ALA A 557 -25.70 10.85 9.47
C ALA A 557 -26.62 10.32 8.35
N ARG A 558 -26.20 9.26 7.62
CA ARG A 558 -27.06 8.61 6.61
C ARG A 558 -28.27 7.87 7.20
N GLN A 559 -28.16 7.38 8.44
CA GLN A 559 -29.31 6.85 9.20
C GLN A 559 -30.24 7.94 9.73
N ARG A 560 -29.90 9.23 9.51
CA ARG A 560 -30.63 10.40 10.01
C ARG A 560 -30.56 10.56 11.54
N ASP A 561 -29.60 9.90 12.19
CA ASP A 561 -29.25 10.11 13.59
C ASP A 561 -28.15 11.17 13.69
N VAL A 562 -28.51 12.40 13.34
CA VAL A 562 -27.60 13.56 13.27
C VAL A 562 -27.02 13.88 14.65
N SER A 563 -27.84 13.78 15.69
CA SER A 563 -27.42 13.99 17.08
C SER A 563 -26.28 13.07 17.51
N ALA A 564 -26.42 11.76 17.27
CA ALA A 564 -25.37 10.80 17.63
C ALA A 564 -24.11 11.00 16.76
N ALA A 565 -24.26 11.39 15.49
CA ALA A 565 -23.14 11.73 14.63
C ALA A 565 -22.33 12.91 15.20
N ILE A 566 -22.99 13.98 15.65
CA ILE A 566 -22.36 15.14 16.28
C ILE A 566 -21.61 14.73 17.55
N GLU A 567 -22.20 13.92 18.42
CA GLU A 567 -21.56 13.44 19.65
C GLU A 567 -20.28 12.66 19.36
N VAL A 568 -20.32 11.73 18.40
CA VAL A 568 -19.15 10.94 17.99
C VAL A 568 -18.04 11.84 17.47
N VAL A 569 -18.36 12.80 16.59
CA VAL A 569 -17.36 13.72 16.02
C VAL A 569 -16.75 14.62 17.09
N ARG A 570 -17.59 15.23 17.96
CA ARG A 570 -17.10 16.10 19.05
C ARG A 570 -16.18 15.34 20.00
N SER A 571 -16.53 14.12 20.38
CA SER A 571 -15.71 13.31 21.31
C SER A 571 -14.26 13.14 20.82
N VAL A 572 -14.07 12.95 19.51
CA VAL A 572 -12.73 12.76 18.91
C VAL A 572 -11.99 14.08 18.74
N ILE A 573 -12.69 15.17 18.38
CA ILE A 573 -12.09 16.50 18.27
C ILE A 573 -11.66 17.04 19.64
N GLU A 574 -12.47 16.81 20.68
CA GLU A 574 -12.25 17.29 22.05
C GLU A 574 -11.24 16.45 22.84
N SER A 575 -10.99 15.19 22.46
CA SER A 575 -9.96 14.32 23.06
C SER A 575 -8.51 14.85 22.99
N ARG A 576 -8.34 16.07 22.48
CA ARG A 576 -7.10 16.86 22.33
C ARG A 576 -6.38 17.17 23.65
N ASP A 577 -7.06 17.09 24.79
CA ASP A 577 -6.60 17.66 26.08
C ASP A 577 -5.98 16.66 27.08
N ARG A 578 -5.64 15.42 26.69
CA ARG A 578 -4.76 14.62 27.56
C ARG A 578 -3.32 15.11 27.38
N PRO A 579 -2.69 15.73 28.39
CA PRO A 579 -1.31 16.15 28.27
C PRO A 579 -0.47 14.88 28.12
N ASP A 580 0.21 14.75 26.98
CA ASP A 580 1.23 13.74 26.72
C ASP A 580 2.41 13.96 27.68
N ILE A 581 2.24 13.64 28.96
CA ILE A 581 3.32 13.68 29.96
C ILE A 581 4.19 12.40 29.84
N VAL A 582 3.82 11.44 28.96
CA VAL A 582 4.56 10.17 28.81
C VAL A 582 4.69 9.71 27.33
N ARG A 583 4.39 10.55 26.34
CA ARG A 583 4.47 10.14 24.92
C ARG A 583 5.25 11.12 24.05
N GLU A 584 6.44 11.49 24.49
CA GLU A 584 7.52 11.87 23.56
C GLU A 584 8.15 10.59 22.97
N ASP A 585 7.31 9.73 22.37
CA ASP A 585 7.78 8.66 21.49
C ASP A 585 8.02 9.29 20.12
N ALA A 586 9.23 9.14 19.57
CA ALA A 586 9.69 9.60 18.25
C ALA A 586 8.96 8.92 17.05
N GLY A 587 7.66 8.65 17.19
CA GLY A 587 6.76 8.02 16.23
C GLY A 587 5.28 8.23 16.54
N SER A 588 4.93 9.12 17.49
CA SER A 588 3.58 9.69 17.48
C SER A 588 3.37 10.30 16.08
N PRO A 589 2.24 10.04 15.39
CA PRO A 589 1.94 10.71 14.13
C PRO A 589 2.23 12.19 14.34
N SER A 590 2.94 12.82 13.39
CA SER A 590 3.29 14.22 13.56
C SER A 590 2.01 14.96 13.97
N PRO A 591 2.06 15.98 14.85
CA PRO A 591 0.86 16.67 15.28
C PRO A 591 0.02 17.18 14.08
N HIS A 592 0.63 17.26 12.90
CA HIS A 592 0.00 17.57 11.62
C HIS A 592 -0.74 16.38 10.96
N ASP A 593 -0.28 15.14 11.07
CA ASP A 593 -0.93 13.96 10.47
C ASP A 593 -2.31 13.68 11.07
N ARG A 594 -2.42 13.79 12.40
CA ARG A 594 -3.73 13.70 13.06
C ARG A 594 -4.66 14.82 12.60
N LYS A 595 -4.15 16.06 12.49
CA LYS A 595 -4.93 17.24 12.05
C LYS A 595 -5.43 17.10 10.61
N ARG A 596 -4.63 16.51 9.72
CA ARG A 596 -5.04 16.17 8.34
C ARG A 596 -6.26 15.25 8.33
N LYS A 597 -6.19 14.14 9.09
CA LYS A 597 -7.30 13.18 9.21
C LYS A 597 -8.57 13.78 9.85
N LEU A 598 -8.46 14.88 10.60
CA LEU A 598 -9.62 15.58 11.17
C LEU A 598 -10.37 16.46 10.17
N ILE A 599 -9.78 16.80 9.02
CA ILE A 599 -10.42 17.69 8.02
C ILE A 599 -11.82 17.16 7.62
N PRO A 600 -12.00 15.88 7.23
CA PRO A 600 -13.33 15.36 6.90
C PRO A 600 -14.30 15.31 8.09
N LEU A 601 -13.81 15.15 9.33
CA LEU A 601 -14.68 15.20 10.51
C LEU A 601 -15.22 16.61 10.77
N TRP A 602 -14.38 17.65 10.61
CA TRP A 602 -14.85 19.04 10.69
C TRP A 602 -15.90 19.34 9.61
N HIS A 603 -15.69 18.82 8.41
CA HIS A 603 -16.67 18.95 7.33
C HIS A 603 -17.99 18.25 7.67
N LEU A 604 -17.92 17.00 8.15
CA LEU A 604 -19.10 16.25 8.56
C LEU A 604 -19.87 16.96 9.68
N LEU A 605 -19.15 17.51 10.66
CA LEU A 605 -19.74 18.28 11.74
C LEU A 605 -20.46 19.52 11.22
N ALA A 606 -19.84 20.26 10.29
CA ALA A 606 -20.49 21.40 9.65
C ALA A 606 -21.79 20.98 8.96
N LEU A 607 -21.80 19.92 8.15
CA LEU A 607 -23.02 19.43 7.50
C LEU A 607 -24.09 18.95 8.50
N CYS A 608 -23.69 18.28 9.59
CA CYS A 608 -24.63 17.88 10.63
C CYS A 608 -25.28 19.09 11.30
N LEU A 609 -24.52 20.15 11.57
CA LEU A 609 -25.06 21.40 12.12
C LEU A 609 -26.00 22.10 11.13
N THR A 610 -25.73 22.03 9.82
CA THR A 610 -26.68 22.54 8.82
C THR A 610 -27.99 21.75 8.79
N ALA A 611 -27.96 20.46 9.10
CA ALA A 611 -29.17 19.63 9.18
C ALA A 611 -29.99 19.91 10.46
N ASP A 612 -29.40 20.56 11.46
CA ASP A 612 -30.07 21.05 12.67
C ASP A 612 -30.32 22.58 12.60
N ASP A 613 -30.26 23.18 11.40
CA ASP A 613 -30.47 24.62 11.14
C ASP A 613 -29.49 25.59 11.87
N GLU A 614 -28.35 25.09 12.36
CA GLU A 614 -27.32 25.90 13.03
C GLU A 614 -26.26 26.44 12.03
N PHE A 615 -26.68 27.24 11.06
CA PHE A 615 -25.82 27.69 9.94
C PHE A 615 -24.58 28.48 10.40
N GLU A 616 -24.71 29.39 11.38
CA GLU A 616 -23.60 30.18 11.90
C GLU A 616 -22.53 29.31 12.59
N ALA A 617 -22.97 28.31 13.34
CA ALA A 617 -22.07 27.34 13.95
C ALA A 617 -21.39 26.48 12.88
N ALA A 618 -22.10 26.08 11.84
CA ALA A 618 -21.55 25.33 10.72
C ALA A 618 -20.43 26.09 9.99
N VAL A 619 -20.60 27.40 9.73
CA VAL A 619 -19.54 28.26 9.16
C VAL A 619 -18.30 28.28 10.06
N GLN A 620 -18.48 28.40 11.37
CA GLN A 620 -17.38 28.35 12.33
C GLN A 620 -16.63 27.02 12.29
N MET A 621 -17.33 25.89 12.09
CA MET A 621 -16.71 24.56 11.98
C MET A 621 -15.91 24.42 10.67
N CYS A 622 -16.41 24.91 9.55
CA CYS A 622 -15.66 24.99 8.29
C CYS A 622 -14.34 25.77 8.46
N GLN A 623 -14.39 26.91 9.15
CA GLN A 623 -13.19 27.70 9.44
C GLN A 623 -12.26 27.03 10.47
N ALA A 624 -12.82 26.32 11.46
CA ALA A 624 -12.05 25.60 12.48
C ALA A 624 -11.17 24.50 11.85
N ALA A 625 -11.64 23.87 10.77
CA ALA A 625 -10.88 22.90 9.97
C ALA A 625 -9.53 23.45 9.47
N PHE A 626 -9.45 24.76 9.21
CA PHE A 626 -8.21 25.44 8.82
C PHE A 626 -7.47 26.03 10.02
N LYS A 627 -8.19 26.60 11.00
CA LYS A 627 -7.59 27.21 12.22
C LYS A 627 -6.79 26.21 13.07
N GLN A 628 -7.10 24.90 13.01
CA GLN A 628 -6.32 23.87 13.73
C GLN A 628 -4.82 23.82 13.35
N PHE A 629 -4.45 24.33 12.16
CA PHE A 629 -3.07 24.42 11.70
C PHE A 629 -2.33 25.68 12.20
N GLY A 630 -3.03 26.63 12.81
CA GLY A 630 -2.46 27.89 13.28
C GLY A 630 -2.17 28.84 12.11
N ASN A 631 -0.91 28.98 11.73
CA ASN A 631 -0.52 29.86 10.62
C ASN A 631 -0.90 29.22 9.26
N PRO A 632 -1.68 29.91 8.39
CA PRO A 632 -2.03 29.39 7.06
C PRO A 632 -0.84 28.97 6.19
N LEU A 633 0.35 29.58 6.40
CA LEU A 633 1.58 29.21 5.70
C LEU A 633 2.04 27.78 6.02
N VAL A 634 1.63 27.20 7.16
CA VAL A 634 1.93 25.80 7.50
C VAL A 634 1.17 24.85 6.56
N LEU A 635 -0.11 25.14 6.31
CA LEU A 635 -0.94 24.32 5.42
C LEU A 635 -0.57 24.59 3.95
N PHE A 636 -0.60 25.85 3.52
CA PHE A 636 -0.49 26.23 2.11
C PHE A 636 0.93 26.60 1.66
N GLY A 637 1.91 26.77 2.54
CA GLY A 637 3.27 27.17 2.13
C GLY A 637 3.32 28.64 1.70
N GLN A 638 3.86 28.93 0.51
CA GLN A 638 3.96 30.30 -0.01
C GLN A 638 2.60 31.04 -0.06
N PRO A 639 2.57 32.37 0.18
CA PRO A 639 1.35 33.17 0.14
C PRO A 639 0.61 33.06 -1.20
N MET A 640 -0.70 32.77 -1.15
CA MET A 640 -1.59 32.67 -2.33
C MET A 640 -1.56 33.93 -3.22
N GLU A 641 -1.40 35.12 -2.63
CA GLU A 641 -1.31 36.41 -3.34
C GLU A 641 -0.13 36.50 -4.31
N ILE A 642 0.99 35.81 -4.02
CA ILE A 642 2.17 35.81 -4.88
C ILE A 642 1.95 34.92 -6.12
N MET A 643 1.16 33.84 -5.98
CA MET A 643 0.86 32.92 -7.08
C MET A 643 -0.11 33.53 -8.10
N LEU A 644 -1.08 34.33 -7.64
CA LEU A 644 -2.04 35.05 -8.50
C LEU A 644 -1.37 36.11 -9.40
N ARG A 645 -0.24 36.66 -8.97
CA ARG A 645 0.41 37.79 -9.65
C ARG A 645 1.34 37.38 -10.81
N ASP A 646 1.83 36.14 -10.81
CA ASP A 646 2.86 35.67 -11.76
C ASP A 646 2.80 34.12 -11.93
N PRO A 647 1.74 33.57 -12.57
CA PRO A 647 1.53 32.11 -12.68
C PRO A 647 2.63 31.39 -13.49
N GLU A 648 3.35 32.09 -14.37
CA GLU A 648 4.48 31.53 -15.15
C GLU A 648 5.79 31.43 -14.34
N ARG A 649 5.93 32.20 -13.25
CA ARG A 649 7.04 32.09 -12.28
C ARG A 649 6.74 31.15 -11.12
N ALA A 650 5.50 30.71 -10.99
CA ALA A 650 5.02 29.72 -10.04
C ALA A 650 5.30 28.26 -10.47
N ILE A 651 6.15 28.05 -11.49
CA ILE A 651 6.85 26.77 -11.62
C ILE A 651 7.62 26.58 -10.32
N PRO A 652 7.47 25.46 -9.59
CA PRO A 652 8.18 25.25 -8.34
C PRO A 652 9.68 25.22 -8.63
N SER A 653 10.34 26.37 -8.53
CA SER A 653 11.74 26.40 -8.22
C SER A 653 11.90 25.68 -6.88
N ASP A 654 12.87 24.78 -6.75
CA ASP A 654 13.17 24.01 -5.54
C ASP A 654 13.41 24.87 -4.27
N SER A 655 13.41 26.19 -4.42
CA SER A 655 13.56 27.24 -3.42
C SER A 655 12.26 27.78 -2.79
N GLY A 656 11.07 27.37 -3.22
CA GLY A 656 9.80 27.79 -2.60
C GLY A 656 9.53 27.14 -1.23
N ALA A 657 8.94 27.88 -0.28
CA ALA A 657 8.50 27.33 1.00
C ALA A 657 7.32 26.36 0.80
N ARG A 658 7.60 25.05 0.90
CA ARG A 658 6.60 23.98 0.79
C ARG A 658 5.63 24.00 1.98
N GLY A 659 4.35 23.82 1.71
CA GLY A 659 3.30 23.65 2.72
C GLY A 659 2.95 22.18 2.93
N LEU A 660 2.16 21.89 3.96
CA LEU A 660 1.65 20.54 4.22
C LEU A 660 0.84 19.98 3.04
N VAL A 661 0.12 20.83 2.29
CA VAL A 661 -0.64 20.42 1.09
C VAL A 661 0.24 19.79 0.00
N ASP A 662 1.54 20.07 -0.01
CA ASP A 662 2.49 19.47 -0.96
C ASP A 662 2.81 18.00 -0.61
N GLN A 663 2.41 17.56 0.59
CA GLN A 663 2.53 16.18 1.10
C GLN A 663 1.16 15.48 1.22
N MET A 664 0.08 16.18 0.86
CA MET A 664 -1.30 15.67 0.93
C MET A 664 -1.71 14.93 -0.35
N GLU A 665 -2.57 13.94 -0.17
CA GLU A 665 -3.13 13.15 -1.26
C GLU A 665 -4.17 13.89 -2.10
N GLY A 666 -4.51 13.33 -3.26
CA GLY A 666 -5.62 13.81 -4.09
C GLY A 666 -6.95 13.88 -3.33
N PHE A 667 -7.28 12.86 -2.53
CA PHE A 667 -8.53 12.85 -1.74
C PHE A 667 -8.52 13.83 -0.57
N GLU A 668 -7.38 13.98 0.13
CA GLU A 668 -7.27 14.96 1.21
C GLU A 668 -7.35 16.40 0.68
N LYS A 669 -6.73 16.66 -0.48
CA LYS A 669 -6.84 17.94 -1.21
C LYS A 669 -8.27 18.19 -1.67
N GLU A 670 -8.95 17.18 -2.18
CA GLU A 670 -10.37 17.27 -2.53
C GLU A 670 -11.22 17.62 -1.30
N GLY A 671 -10.94 17.03 -0.13
CA GLY A 671 -11.59 17.37 1.13
C GLY A 671 -11.43 18.85 1.52
N ILE A 672 -10.23 19.43 1.35
CA ILE A 672 -10.01 20.87 1.56
C ILE A 672 -10.92 21.71 0.66
N LEU A 673 -11.00 21.34 -0.62
CA LEU A 673 -11.81 22.07 -1.60
C LEU A 673 -13.32 21.93 -1.29
N GLN A 674 -13.76 20.74 -0.88
CA GLN A 674 -15.16 20.48 -0.54
C GLN A 674 -15.63 21.26 0.70
N ILE A 675 -14.76 21.45 1.71
CA ILE A 675 -15.06 22.34 2.84
C ILE A 675 -15.25 23.77 2.35
N LYS A 676 -14.36 24.26 1.47
CA LYS A 676 -14.50 25.62 0.91
C LYS A 676 -15.77 25.81 0.09
N MET A 677 -16.15 24.83 -0.73
CA MET A 677 -17.44 24.86 -1.43
C MET A 677 -18.64 24.86 -0.45
N THR A 678 -18.51 24.19 0.69
CA THR A 678 -19.55 24.17 1.74
C THR A 678 -19.62 25.51 2.49
N GLU A 679 -18.47 26.14 2.77
CA GLU A 679 -18.40 27.49 3.33
C GLU A 679 -19.10 28.51 2.40
N ILE A 680 -18.87 28.41 1.08
CA ILE A 680 -19.53 29.28 0.08
C ILE A 680 -21.04 29.00 -0.01
N ALA A 681 -21.46 27.73 0.04
CA ALA A 681 -22.88 27.38 0.05
C ALA A 681 -23.58 27.90 1.31
N LEU A 682 -22.90 27.94 2.46
CA LEU A 682 -23.45 28.53 3.68
C LEU A 682 -23.53 30.05 3.58
N LEU A 683 -22.51 30.69 3.01
CA LEU A 683 -22.54 32.13 2.73
C LEU A 683 -23.71 32.51 1.82
N GLU A 684 -23.98 31.69 0.80
CA GLU A 684 -25.16 31.87 -0.06
C GLU A 684 -26.46 31.84 0.75
N LEU A 685 -26.61 30.89 1.68
CA LEU A 685 -27.81 30.75 2.50
C LEU A 685 -27.99 31.92 3.50
N THR A 686 -26.90 32.47 4.03
CA THR A 686 -26.95 33.51 5.07
C THR A 686 -26.93 34.94 4.50
N GLU A 687 -26.16 35.18 3.45
CA GLU A 687 -25.90 36.52 2.88
C GLU A 687 -26.44 36.70 1.45
N GLY A 688 -26.77 35.61 0.75
CA GLY A 688 -27.35 35.63 -0.59
C GLY A 688 -26.37 35.23 -1.71
N PRO A 689 -26.88 35.01 -2.94
CA PRO A 689 -26.09 34.46 -4.04
C PRO A 689 -25.02 35.41 -4.57
N GLU A 690 -25.23 36.74 -4.49
CA GLU A 690 -24.23 37.74 -4.91
C GLU A 690 -22.96 37.65 -4.05
N ALA A 691 -23.10 37.53 -2.72
CA ALA A 691 -21.96 37.40 -1.81
C ALA A 691 -21.19 36.09 -2.03
N ALA A 692 -21.88 35.00 -2.38
CA ALA A 692 -21.25 33.72 -2.70
C ALA A 692 -20.45 33.77 -4.02
N VAL A 693 -20.93 34.54 -5.01
CA VAL A 693 -20.24 34.73 -6.29
C VAL A 693 -18.89 35.45 -6.11
N ASP A 694 -18.78 36.39 -5.18
CA ASP A 694 -17.52 37.11 -4.89
C ASP A 694 -16.38 36.18 -4.42
N MET A 695 -16.71 35.00 -3.89
CA MET A 695 -15.75 34.01 -3.40
C MET A 695 -15.26 33.00 -4.46
N THR A 696 -15.77 33.09 -5.70
CA THR A 696 -15.47 32.13 -6.77
C THR A 696 -14.00 32.16 -7.21
N ASP A 697 -13.39 33.35 -7.26
CA ASP A 697 -11.96 33.51 -7.56
C ASP A 697 -11.07 32.92 -6.47
N GLU A 698 -11.44 33.08 -5.19
CA GLU A 698 -10.74 32.43 -4.07
C GLU A 698 -10.80 30.90 -4.24
N LEU A 699 -11.97 30.35 -4.56
CA LEU A 699 -12.15 28.91 -4.75
C LEU A 699 -11.26 28.35 -5.87
N LEU A 700 -11.21 29.01 -7.03
CA LEU A 700 -10.34 28.63 -8.14
C LEU A 700 -8.85 28.79 -7.79
N SER A 701 -8.51 29.80 -7.00
CA SER A 701 -7.14 30.00 -6.50
C SER A 701 -6.71 28.85 -5.57
N VAL A 702 -7.59 28.40 -4.67
CA VAL A 702 -7.37 27.25 -3.80
C VAL A 702 -7.21 25.98 -4.63
N TYR A 703 -8.07 25.76 -5.63
CA TYR A 703 -7.91 24.63 -6.56
C TYR A 703 -6.52 24.65 -7.23
N SER A 704 -6.11 25.80 -7.76
CA SER A 704 -4.82 25.95 -8.45
C SER A 704 -3.62 25.66 -7.52
N ARG A 705 -3.73 26.01 -6.23
CA ARG A 705 -2.70 25.71 -5.22
C ARG A 705 -2.63 24.23 -4.88
N LEU A 706 -3.77 23.54 -4.83
CA LEU A 706 -3.84 22.13 -4.42
C LEU A 706 -3.42 21.17 -5.55
N PHE A 707 -3.91 21.42 -6.77
CA PHE A 707 -3.79 20.50 -7.91
C PHE A 707 -2.92 21.04 -9.06
N GLY A 708 -2.50 22.31 -8.99
CA GLY A 708 -1.83 22.99 -10.09
C GLY A 708 -2.80 23.36 -11.22
N SER A 709 -2.25 23.91 -12.31
CA SER A 709 -3.02 24.23 -13.51
C SER A 709 -3.02 23.03 -14.46
N PRO A 710 -4.15 22.33 -14.67
CA PRO A 710 -4.21 21.25 -15.65
C PRO A 710 -4.02 21.86 -17.03
N GLY A 711 -2.84 21.62 -17.63
CA GLY A 711 -2.57 22.03 -19.00
C GLY A 711 -3.61 21.39 -19.92
N LEU A 712 -4.47 22.21 -20.51
CA LEU A 712 -5.20 21.78 -21.70
C LEU A 712 -4.13 21.45 -22.73
N PRO A 713 -4.11 20.25 -23.32
CA PRO A 713 -3.24 20.00 -24.45
C PRO A 713 -3.62 21.05 -25.49
N THR A 714 -2.73 22.03 -25.69
CA THR A 714 -2.87 22.98 -26.78
C THR A 714 -2.90 22.11 -28.01
N THR A 715 -4.07 21.89 -28.57
CA THR A 715 -4.20 21.52 -29.97
C THR A 715 -3.37 22.57 -30.67
N SER A 716 -2.15 22.21 -31.06
CA SER A 716 -1.34 23.01 -31.97
C SER A 716 -2.31 23.39 -33.06
N GLN A 717 -2.63 24.68 -33.14
CA GLN A 717 -3.39 25.21 -34.24
C GLN A 717 -2.67 24.69 -35.47
N LYS A 718 -3.32 23.74 -36.13
CA LYS A 718 -2.85 23.17 -37.38
C LYS A 718 -2.69 24.37 -38.29
N SER A 719 -1.44 24.77 -38.52
CA SER A 719 -1.11 25.83 -39.45
C SER A 719 -1.81 25.50 -40.77
N GLU A 720 -2.52 26.49 -41.30
CA GLU A 720 -3.23 26.39 -42.57
C GLU A 720 -2.30 25.74 -43.61
N PRO A 721 -2.66 24.60 -44.21
CA PRO A 721 -1.99 24.16 -45.41
C PRO A 721 -2.39 25.13 -46.51
N ALA A 722 -1.38 25.82 -47.06
CA ALA A 722 -1.51 26.66 -48.24
C ALA A 722 -2.29 25.92 -49.34
N VAL A 723 -3.25 26.64 -49.92
CA VAL A 723 -4.10 26.21 -51.03
C VAL A 723 -3.25 25.87 -52.27
N PRO A 724 -3.48 24.72 -52.92
CA PRO A 724 -3.55 24.69 -54.36
C PRO A 724 -4.97 24.35 -54.81
N THR A 725 -5.39 25.14 -55.78
CA THR A 725 -6.67 25.15 -56.47
C THR A 725 -7.04 23.77 -57.04
N THR A 726 -8.30 23.34 -56.87
CA THR A 726 -9.30 23.25 -57.95
C THR A 726 -10.56 22.49 -57.51
N ASN A 727 -11.68 23.22 -57.60
CA ASN A 727 -12.98 22.79 -58.14
C ASN A 727 -13.82 21.71 -57.42
N SER A 728 -14.83 22.25 -56.71
CA SER A 728 -16.26 22.09 -57.03
C SER A 728 -16.98 20.79 -56.62
N ARG A 729 -17.84 20.95 -55.60
CA ARG A 729 -19.32 20.85 -55.61
C ARG A 729 -19.94 19.85 -54.62
N LEU A 730 -20.75 20.42 -53.71
CA LEU A 730 -21.84 19.85 -52.89
C LEU A 730 -21.45 18.69 -51.96
N GLY A 731 -21.71 18.70 -50.65
CA GLY A 731 -22.73 19.41 -49.89
C GLY A 731 -23.57 18.37 -49.13
N GLY A 732 -23.37 18.30 -47.81
CA GLY A 732 -24.46 18.05 -46.86
C GLY A 732 -24.92 16.62 -46.57
N THR A 733 -24.55 16.16 -45.38
CA THR A 733 -25.46 15.74 -44.30
C THR A 733 -26.07 14.32 -44.30
N LEU A 734 -26.08 13.78 -43.07
CA LEU A 734 -26.94 12.76 -42.46
C LEU A 734 -26.47 11.30 -42.47
N ARG A 735 -25.98 10.92 -41.29
CA ARG A 735 -25.99 9.56 -40.73
C ARG A 735 -27.41 9.00 -40.82
N SER A 736 -27.56 7.82 -41.41
CA SER A 736 -28.77 7.02 -41.34
C SER A 736 -28.50 5.73 -40.55
N ILE A 737 -29.35 5.53 -39.55
CA ILE A 737 -29.67 4.23 -38.95
C ILE A 737 -30.38 3.40 -40.02
N ALA A 738 -29.89 2.18 -40.28
CA ALA A 738 -30.70 1.00 -40.62
C ALA A 738 -29.77 -0.20 -40.86
N GLY A 739 -29.96 -1.25 -40.05
CA GLY A 739 -29.26 -2.52 -40.22
C GLY A 739 -29.67 -3.26 -41.50
N SER A 740 -28.82 -4.19 -41.93
CA SER A 740 -29.27 -5.33 -42.72
C SER A 740 -28.32 -6.51 -42.60
N ILE A 741 -28.91 -7.59 -42.14
CA ILE A 741 -28.41 -8.96 -42.07
C ILE A 741 -28.36 -9.52 -43.50
N ARG A 742 -27.25 -10.15 -43.89
CA ARG A 742 -27.29 -11.46 -44.58
C ARG A 742 -25.93 -12.18 -44.57
N PRO A 743 -25.93 -13.51 -44.35
CA PRO A 743 -24.74 -14.32 -44.22
C PRO A 743 -24.28 -14.86 -45.58
N ARG A 744 -22.97 -15.05 -45.75
CA ARG A 744 -22.43 -15.99 -46.74
C ARG A 744 -21.28 -16.80 -46.15
N SER A 745 -21.55 -18.10 -46.08
CA SER A 745 -20.62 -19.21 -45.89
C SER A 745 -19.59 -19.27 -47.03
N SER A 746 -18.30 -19.51 -46.73
CA SER A 746 -17.66 -20.82 -46.94
C SER A 746 -16.12 -20.77 -46.98
N ARG A 747 -15.54 -21.75 -46.28
CA ARG A 747 -14.31 -22.52 -46.56
C ARG A 747 -12.92 -21.85 -46.58
N SER A 748 -12.09 -22.37 -45.65
CA SER A 748 -10.73 -22.95 -45.84
C SER A 748 -9.63 -21.96 -46.26
N VAL A 749 -8.50 -21.82 -45.57
CA VAL A 749 -7.35 -22.75 -45.59
C VAL A 749 -6.29 -22.23 -44.59
N ARG A 750 -5.80 -23.14 -43.74
CA ARG A 750 -4.39 -23.38 -43.34
C ARG A 750 -3.44 -22.17 -43.15
N SER A 751 -3.05 -21.98 -41.89
CA SER A 751 -1.66 -21.85 -41.38
C SER A 751 -0.61 -21.22 -42.32
N GLU A 752 -0.14 -20.03 -41.97
CA GLU A 752 1.30 -19.73 -42.00
C GLU A 752 1.71 -18.62 -41.04
N LYS A 753 2.88 -18.82 -40.45
CA LYS A 753 3.55 -18.01 -39.43
C LYS A 753 4.07 -16.71 -40.04
N GLY A 754 3.92 -15.59 -39.34
CA GLY A 754 4.48 -14.30 -39.72
C GLY A 754 4.81 -13.44 -38.50
N THR A 755 6.03 -13.61 -38.00
CA THR A 755 6.90 -12.63 -37.30
C THR A 755 6.32 -11.26 -36.94
N SER A 756 6.06 -11.01 -35.65
CA SER A 756 5.99 -9.65 -35.09
C SER A 756 7.38 -9.18 -34.68
N ARG A 757 7.83 -8.13 -35.36
CA ARG A 757 8.98 -7.30 -35.02
C ARG A 757 8.69 -6.51 -33.74
N ARG A 758 9.62 -6.59 -32.79
CA ARG A 758 9.80 -5.56 -31.76
C ARG A 758 10.26 -4.27 -32.42
N LEU A 759 9.65 -3.14 -32.07
CA LEU A 759 10.30 -1.83 -32.13
C LEU A 759 10.05 -1.10 -30.81
N SER A 760 11.17 -0.79 -30.18
CA SER A 760 11.39 0.00 -28.98
C SER A 760 11.32 1.49 -29.31
N LEU A 761 10.69 2.27 -28.42
CA LEU A 761 10.73 3.73 -28.43
C LEU A 761 12.16 4.23 -28.18
N ALA A 762 12.56 5.23 -28.96
CA ALA A 762 13.75 6.01 -28.80
C ALA A 762 13.45 7.26 -27.96
N SER A 763 14.30 7.53 -26.96
CA SER A 763 14.47 8.85 -26.37
C SER A 763 15.69 9.50 -27.02
N ALA A 764 15.52 10.76 -27.43
CA ALA A 764 16.58 11.60 -27.97
C ALA A 764 17.54 12.02 -26.84
N ASP A 765 18.85 11.95 -27.10
CA ASP A 765 19.74 13.09 -26.89
C ASP A 765 21.09 12.90 -27.61
N ASN A 766 21.45 13.94 -28.35
CA ASN A 766 22.77 14.23 -28.95
C ASN A 766 23.75 14.60 -27.78
N THR A 767 25.06 14.36 -27.75
CA THR A 767 26.08 14.32 -28.81
C THR A 767 27.44 13.90 -28.19
N THR A 768 28.16 12.97 -28.84
CA THR A 768 29.64 12.87 -29.04
C THR A 768 30.62 12.76 -27.84
N PHE A 769 31.74 12.02 -27.85
CA PHE A 769 32.57 11.27 -28.81
C PHE A 769 33.32 10.15 -28.03
N LEU A 770 33.67 9.00 -28.63
CA LEU A 770 34.98 8.32 -28.57
C LEU A 770 34.99 7.04 -29.48
N PRO A 771 36.16 6.58 -30.00
CA PRO A 771 36.32 5.78 -31.23
C PRO A 771 36.42 4.24 -31.03
N PRO A 772 36.54 3.43 -32.12
CA PRO A 772 36.06 2.06 -32.17
C PRO A 772 37.06 0.95 -31.83
N LEU A 773 36.49 -0.21 -31.49
CA LEU A 773 37.07 -1.56 -31.38
C LEU A 773 37.99 -1.95 -32.55
N PRO A 774 38.78 -3.04 -32.36
CA PRO A 774 38.78 -4.08 -33.37
C PRO A 774 38.42 -5.47 -32.83
N ALA A 775 37.73 -6.19 -33.70
CA ALA A 775 37.13 -7.50 -33.56
C ALA A 775 38.12 -8.68 -33.51
N ALA A 776 37.66 -9.81 -32.98
CA ALA A 776 37.47 -11.07 -33.71
C ALA A 776 37.65 -12.30 -32.78
N SER A 777 36.64 -13.16 -32.70
CA SER A 777 36.66 -14.50 -33.32
C SER A 777 35.61 -15.42 -32.70
N SER A 778 34.82 -15.97 -33.61
CA SER A 778 33.77 -16.98 -33.44
C SER A 778 34.30 -18.31 -32.91
N ASN A 779 33.52 -19.00 -32.08
CA ASN A 779 33.25 -20.42 -32.26
C ASN A 779 31.98 -20.87 -31.51
N ASN A 780 31.08 -21.50 -32.27
CA ASN A 780 29.82 -22.11 -31.86
C ASN A 780 30.05 -23.46 -31.17
N ASN A 781 29.29 -23.76 -30.10
CA ASN A 781 28.38 -24.92 -30.06
C ASN A 781 27.56 -25.00 -28.74
N THR A 782 26.23 -24.83 -28.91
CA THR A 782 25.11 -25.61 -28.35
C THR A 782 24.89 -25.73 -26.82
N GLN A 783 23.85 -25.07 -26.29
CA GLN A 783 22.56 -25.65 -25.83
C GLN A 783 21.75 -24.65 -24.94
N ASP A 784 20.61 -24.16 -25.47
CA ASP A 784 19.24 -24.09 -24.90
C ASP A 784 19.07 -24.40 -23.39
N LEU A 785 18.29 -23.73 -22.51
CA LEU A 785 17.11 -22.83 -22.48
C LEU A 785 17.22 -21.95 -21.19
N SER A 786 16.43 -20.91 -20.85
CA SER A 786 14.98 -20.71 -20.90
C SER A 786 14.59 -19.26 -20.55
N SER A 787 13.51 -18.78 -21.18
CA SER A 787 12.75 -17.55 -20.94
C SER A 787 11.92 -17.60 -19.63
N PRO A 788 11.28 -16.50 -19.17
CA PRO A 788 10.73 -16.38 -17.83
C PRO A 788 9.43 -17.18 -17.65
N ILE A 789 9.30 -17.78 -16.47
CA ILE A 789 8.23 -18.70 -16.09
C ILE A 789 6.98 -17.91 -15.69
N ALA A 790 5.86 -18.20 -16.36
CA ALA A 790 4.52 -17.89 -15.88
C ALA A 790 4.14 -18.86 -14.75
N ILE A 791 3.59 -18.33 -13.66
CA ILE A 791 3.11 -19.11 -12.51
C ILE A 791 1.99 -20.05 -13.00
N THR A 792 2.27 -21.35 -12.96
CA THR A 792 1.33 -22.41 -13.33
C THR A 792 0.71 -22.97 -12.06
N VAL A 793 -0.60 -22.83 -11.94
CA VAL A 793 -1.44 -23.46 -10.90
C VAL A 793 -1.41 -24.97 -11.12
N THR A 794 -0.96 -25.73 -10.12
CA THR A 794 -1.08 -27.20 -10.14
C THR A 794 -2.30 -27.60 -9.31
N ASN A 795 -3.40 -27.92 -10.00
CA ASN A 795 -4.48 -28.70 -9.41
C ASN A 795 -4.03 -30.16 -9.34
N GLY A 796 -4.06 -30.75 -8.15
CA GLY A 796 -3.94 -32.19 -7.97
C GLY A 796 -5.27 -32.86 -8.33
N ASP A 797 -5.21 -33.82 -9.25
CA ASP A 797 -6.35 -34.56 -9.80
C ASP A 797 -7.10 -35.38 -8.74
N ASN A 798 -8.42 -35.29 -8.74
CA ASN A 798 -9.32 -36.43 -8.61
C ASN A 798 -10.36 -36.30 -9.73
N ALA A 799 -10.35 -37.29 -10.63
CA ALA A 799 -11.29 -37.43 -11.71
C ALA A 799 -12.66 -37.86 -11.19
N ASP A 800 -13.73 -37.20 -11.64
CA ASP A 800 -14.89 -37.87 -12.24
C ASP A 800 -15.77 -36.86 -13.01
N THR A 801 -15.86 -37.10 -14.32
CA THR A 801 -16.91 -36.79 -15.29
C THR A 801 -17.89 -35.62 -15.03
N GLU A 802 -17.82 -34.56 -15.84
CA GLU A 802 -18.80 -34.23 -16.91
C GLU A 802 -18.54 -32.85 -17.56
N LYS A 803 -19.03 -32.70 -18.79
CA LYS A 803 -18.73 -31.66 -19.80
C LYS A 803 -19.29 -30.25 -19.46
N PRO A 804 -18.76 -29.18 -20.07
CA PRO A 804 -19.17 -27.80 -19.79
C PRO A 804 -20.34 -27.34 -20.67
N ARG A 805 -21.31 -26.66 -20.05
CA ARG A 805 -22.24 -25.67 -20.65
C ARG A 805 -22.21 -24.49 -19.68
N GLY A 806 -21.78 -23.29 -20.06
CA GLY A 806 -22.47 -22.39 -20.98
C GLY A 806 -23.30 -21.39 -20.16
N ARG A 807 -22.81 -20.14 -20.06
CA ARG A 807 -23.48 -18.96 -19.48
C ARG A 807 -24.97 -18.87 -19.85
N HIS A 808 -25.84 -18.39 -18.95
CA HIS A 808 -26.88 -17.38 -19.20
C HIS A 808 -27.65 -17.01 -17.89
N ALA A 809 -27.51 -15.74 -17.47
CA ALA A 809 -28.56 -14.74 -17.22
C ALA A 809 -30.00 -15.12 -16.74
N HIS A 810 -30.39 -14.46 -15.62
CA HIS A 810 -31.65 -13.74 -15.31
C HIS A 810 -33.00 -14.45 -14.95
N HIS A 811 -33.47 -14.13 -13.71
CA HIS A 811 -34.86 -13.84 -13.23
C HIS A 811 -35.83 -15.01 -12.85
N PRO A 812 -36.95 -14.79 -12.07
CA PRO A 812 -37.02 -14.67 -10.60
C PRO A 812 -38.23 -15.46 -9.95
N HIS A 813 -38.50 -15.25 -8.65
CA HIS A 813 -39.73 -15.52 -7.83
C HIS A 813 -39.76 -16.72 -6.83
N LEU A 814 -39.64 -16.39 -5.52
CA LEU A 814 -40.57 -16.62 -4.37
C LEU A 814 -41.13 -18.05 -4.05
N PRO A 815 -41.75 -18.31 -2.88
CA PRO A 815 -41.12 -18.61 -1.58
C PRO A 815 -41.65 -19.93 -0.96
N HIS A 816 -40.87 -20.67 -0.17
CA HIS A 816 -41.44 -21.73 0.69
C HIS A 816 -40.64 -21.94 1.99
N LEU A 817 -41.24 -21.53 3.10
CA LEU A 817 -41.08 -22.08 4.45
C LEU A 817 -42.28 -23.05 4.69
N PRO A 818 -42.39 -23.76 5.83
CA PRO A 818 -41.41 -24.42 6.68
C PRO A 818 -41.84 -25.88 7.00
N PHE A 819 -40.97 -26.73 7.55
CA PHE A 819 -41.44 -27.93 8.29
C PHE A 819 -40.67 -28.20 9.58
N HIS A 820 -41.49 -28.43 10.61
CA HIS A 820 -41.20 -28.72 12.01
C HIS A 820 -40.67 -30.14 12.29
N GLY A 821 -39.99 -30.26 13.44
CA GLY A 821 -39.96 -31.43 14.33
C GLY A 821 -38.89 -31.27 15.41
N ARG A 822 -39.19 -30.79 16.64
CA ARG A 822 -39.63 -31.54 17.86
C ARG A 822 -38.75 -32.76 18.17
N LYS A 823 -38.32 -33.10 19.39
CA LYS A 823 -38.32 -32.56 20.77
C LYS A 823 -37.59 -33.62 21.65
N HIS A 824 -37.17 -33.21 22.87
CA HIS A 824 -36.92 -33.93 24.15
C HIS A 824 -35.54 -33.53 24.71
N GLY A 825 -35.39 -32.85 25.87
CA GLY A 825 -36.06 -32.98 27.18
C GLY A 825 -35.13 -33.79 28.10
N ASP A 826 -34.87 -33.53 29.36
CA ASP A 826 -35.29 -32.57 30.40
C ASP A 826 -34.35 -32.85 31.62
N ALA A 827 -34.18 -31.92 32.56
CA ALA A 827 -34.03 -32.16 34.01
C ALA A 827 -33.39 -30.96 34.74
N SER A 828 -34.22 -30.33 35.56
CA SER A 828 -33.95 -29.26 36.52
C SER A 828 -33.12 -29.69 37.74
N ARG A 829 -32.53 -28.72 38.45
CA ARG A 829 -32.87 -28.47 39.88
C ARG A 829 -32.29 -27.16 40.43
N SER A 830 -33.14 -26.52 41.23
CA SER A 830 -33.04 -25.25 41.94
C SER A 830 -32.37 -25.39 43.32
N ARG A 831 -31.80 -24.28 43.85
CA ARG A 831 -31.81 -23.77 45.25
C ARG A 831 -30.83 -22.58 45.33
N THR A 832 -31.25 -21.31 45.42
CA THR A 832 -31.73 -20.51 46.58
C THR A 832 -30.77 -20.43 47.78
N ARG A 833 -30.25 -19.21 48.04
CA ARG A 833 -30.48 -18.36 49.24
C ARG A 833 -29.28 -18.01 50.17
N ASP A 834 -29.24 -16.70 50.51
CA ASP A 834 -28.76 -15.98 51.73
C ASP A 834 -27.23 -15.88 52.02
N GLU A 835 -26.68 -14.65 52.08
CA GLU A 835 -26.49 -13.77 53.28
C GLU A 835 -25.50 -14.38 54.30
N SER A 836 -24.55 -13.70 54.96
CA SER A 836 -24.11 -12.31 55.10
C SER A 836 -22.94 -12.32 56.13
N LEU A 837 -22.21 -11.18 56.29
CA LEU A 837 -21.44 -10.78 57.51
C LEU A 837 -20.15 -11.60 57.82
N THR A 838 -19.01 -11.11 58.36
CA THR A 838 -18.54 -9.91 59.08
C THR A 838 -17.02 -10.13 59.36
N VAL A 839 -16.10 -9.18 59.12
CA VAL A 839 -15.46 -8.22 60.07
C VAL A 839 -14.11 -8.67 60.70
N SER A 840 -13.16 -7.69 60.73
CA SER A 840 -12.02 -7.49 61.67
C SER A 840 -10.74 -8.32 61.52
N ASP A 841 -9.50 -7.85 61.74
CA ASP A 841 -8.89 -6.60 62.31
C ASP A 841 -7.41 -6.52 61.83
N GLN A 842 -6.86 -5.36 61.42
CA GLN A 842 -5.92 -4.46 62.15
C GLN A 842 -4.66 -5.09 62.82
N ASP A 843 -3.48 -4.85 62.21
CA ASP A 843 -2.19 -4.26 62.68
C ASP A 843 -1.78 -4.30 64.19
N PRO A 844 -0.53 -3.93 64.61
CA PRO A 844 0.85 -4.06 64.07
C PRO A 844 1.89 -4.49 65.17
N ILE A 845 3.22 -4.44 64.90
CA ILE A 845 4.31 -3.90 65.76
C ILE A 845 5.70 -4.54 65.49
N SER A 846 6.68 -3.63 65.44
CA SER A 846 8.13 -3.66 65.21
C SER A 846 9.02 -4.52 66.14
N SER A 847 10.22 -4.93 65.66
CA SER A 847 11.54 -4.36 66.04
C SER A 847 12.76 -5.33 65.91
N ASN A 848 13.77 -4.84 65.18
CA ASN A 848 15.24 -4.97 65.27
C ASN A 848 15.97 -6.23 65.80
N GLY A 849 16.99 -6.64 65.02
CA GLY A 849 18.17 -7.38 65.49
C GLY A 849 19.19 -7.65 64.37
N ASN A 850 20.29 -6.91 64.35
CA ASN A 850 21.44 -7.04 63.43
C ASN A 850 22.21 -8.38 63.58
N THR A 851 22.93 -8.82 62.53
CA THR A 851 24.43 -8.94 62.45
C THR A 851 24.90 -10.12 61.53
N THR A 852 25.49 -9.74 60.38
CA THR A 852 26.66 -10.29 59.63
C THR A 852 26.71 -11.66 58.88
N LEU A 853 26.86 -11.51 57.54
CA LEU A 853 27.77 -12.15 56.54
C LEU A 853 27.51 -13.59 56.04
N PRO A 854 27.90 -13.97 54.78
CA PRO A 854 28.49 -13.19 53.67
C PRO A 854 27.74 -13.29 52.31
N GLN A 855 27.88 -12.24 51.50
CA GLN A 855 27.46 -12.18 50.09
C GLN A 855 28.37 -13.02 49.19
N SER A 856 27.78 -13.93 48.41
CA SER A 856 28.36 -14.48 47.19
C SER A 856 28.11 -13.52 46.03
N GLN A 857 29.18 -13.12 45.36
CA GLN A 857 29.21 -12.27 44.18
C GLN A 857 28.46 -12.91 43.02
N THR A 858 27.38 -12.26 42.57
CA THR A 858 26.83 -12.44 41.23
C THR A 858 27.38 -11.36 40.31
N ALA A 859 27.83 -11.79 39.14
CA ALA A 859 28.51 -10.99 38.12
C ALA A 859 27.78 -9.69 37.75
N ASP A 860 28.61 -8.67 37.50
CA ASP A 860 28.23 -7.32 37.07
C ASP A 860 27.31 -7.31 35.84
N MET A 861 26.10 -6.80 36.03
CA MET A 861 25.28 -6.25 34.96
C MET A 861 25.70 -4.80 34.73
N SER A 862 26.13 -4.47 33.52
CA SER A 862 26.55 -3.13 33.09
C SER A 862 25.41 -2.11 33.29
N ASN A 863 25.64 -1.11 34.15
CA ASN A 863 24.71 -0.01 34.41
C ASN A 863 24.52 0.88 33.17
N ALA A 864 23.29 0.93 32.65
CA ALA A 864 22.88 1.78 31.52
C ALA A 864 22.52 3.24 31.92
N GLN A 865 22.93 3.66 33.12
CA GLN A 865 22.61 4.97 33.68
C GLN A 865 23.90 5.74 33.92
N GLN A 866 24.10 6.86 33.23
CA GLN A 866 25.21 7.77 33.47
C GLN A 866 24.79 8.89 34.43
N HIS A 867 25.69 9.29 35.32
CA HIS A 867 25.48 10.46 36.17
C HIS A 867 25.67 11.72 35.33
N LEU A 868 24.72 12.67 35.40
CA LEU A 868 24.85 13.96 34.74
C LEU A 868 26.11 14.68 35.26
N GLY A 869 26.95 15.18 34.34
CA GLY A 869 28.13 15.97 34.67
C GLY A 869 27.76 17.30 35.32
N ALA A 870 28.63 17.82 36.18
CA ALA A 870 28.43 19.14 36.78
C ALA A 870 28.40 20.22 35.68
N ILE A 871 27.31 20.97 35.61
CA ILE A 871 27.15 22.04 34.62
C ILE A 871 28.19 23.13 34.92
N PRO A 872 29.07 23.49 33.96
CA PRO A 872 30.00 24.60 34.17
C PRO A 872 29.19 25.89 34.30
N HIS A 873 29.27 26.54 35.46
CA HIS A 873 28.71 27.87 35.69
C HIS A 873 29.84 28.88 35.83
N ASN A 874 29.61 30.10 35.33
CA ASN A 874 30.59 31.21 35.39
C ASN A 874 30.77 31.80 36.80
N GLU A 875 30.23 31.15 37.84
CA GLU A 875 30.34 31.56 39.24
C GLU A 875 30.88 30.43 40.13
N ALA A 876 31.55 30.81 41.23
CA ALA A 876 32.16 29.87 42.15
C ALA A 876 31.10 29.01 42.87
N HIS A 877 31.34 27.69 42.93
CA HIS A 877 30.48 26.63 43.51
C HIS A 877 29.94 26.87 44.94
N THR A 878 30.44 27.87 45.66
CA THR A 878 30.06 28.19 47.04
C THR A 878 28.84 29.10 47.14
N ASN A 879 28.40 29.72 46.04
CA ASN A 879 27.39 30.80 46.08
C ASN A 879 26.02 30.41 45.51
N LEU A 880 25.83 29.14 45.10
CA LEU A 880 24.57 28.66 44.52
C LEU A 880 23.86 27.71 45.49
N PRO A 881 22.52 27.80 45.63
CA PRO A 881 21.76 26.79 46.35
C PRO A 881 21.87 25.44 45.60
N PRO A 882 21.95 24.30 46.32
CA PRO A 882 22.00 22.99 45.69
C PRO A 882 20.73 22.77 44.83
N PRO A 883 20.85 22.12 43.65
CA PRO A 883 19.68 21.83 42.82
C PRO A 883 18.68 20.98 43.62
N PRO A 884 17.36 21.22 43.49
CA PRO A 884 16.35 20.45 44.20
C PRO A 884 16.34 19.00 43.69
N GLY A 885 17.05 18.12 44.39
CA GLY A 885 17.15 16.68 44.13
C GLY A 885 17.92 16.01 45.27
N HIS A 886 17.46 14.84 45.73
CA HIS A 886 17.98 14.17 46.93
C HIS A 886 19.50 13.94 46.89
N ASP A 887 20.21 14.32 47.97
CA ASP A 887 21.68 14.12 48.14
C ASP A 887 22.15 12.67 47.93
N ASN A 888 21.24 11.69 48.07
CA ASN A 888 21.51 10.26 47.91
C ASN A 888 21.17 9.70 46.51
N GLN A 889 20.59 10.51 45.63
CA GLN A 889 20.20 10.14 44.26
C GLN A 889 20.47 11.32 43.30
N PRO A 890 21.72 11.51 42.85
CA PRO A 890 21.99 12.47 41.77
C PRO A 890 21.21 12.08 40.51
N PRO A 891 20.76 13.06 39.70
CA PRO A 891 19.98 12.78 38.50
C PRO A 891 20.83 11.98 37.50
N ARG A 892 20.27 10.87 37.04
CA ARG A 892 20.89 9.92 36.12
C ARG A 892 20.24 10.05 34.74
N GLN A 893 21.05 10.08 33.70
CA GLN A 893 20.61 10.06 32.31
C GLN A 893 20.67 8.61 31.79
N ASP A 894 19.55 8.14 31.23
CA ASP A 894 19.56 6.93 30.41
C ASP A 894 20.15 7.27 29.04
N VAL A 895 21.16 6.51 28.63
CA VAL A 895 21.91 6.72 27.36
C VAL A 895 21.43 5.72 26.29
N ARG A 896 20.47 4.85 26.63
CA ARG A 896 19.87 3.93 25.66
C ARG A 896 19.02 4.72 24.67
N LEU A 897 19.12 4.34 23.40
CA LEU A 897 18.14 4.79 22.43
C LEU A 897 16.77 4.16 22.78
N PRO A 898 15.66 4.88 22.58
CA PRO A 898 14.32 4.31 22.68
C PRO A 898 14.24 3.05 21.82
N ALA A 899 13.43 2.07 22.23
CA ALA A 899 13.22 0.87 21.43
C ALA A 899 12.82 1.29 20.00
N PRO A 900 13.40 0.65 18.96
CA PRO A 900 13.02 0.95 17.58
C PRO A 900 11.51 0.83 17.52
N HIS A 901 10.88 1.91 17.07
CA HIS A 901 9.44 1.94 17.03
C HIS A 901 8.99 0.81 16.10
N PRO A 902 8.06 -0.06 16.53
CA PRO A 902 7.40 -0.94 15.58
C PRO A 902 6.81 -0.01 14.54
N ALA A 903 7.31 -0.06 13.30
CA ALA A 903 6.89 0.82 12.21
C ALA A 903 5.38 1.01 12.32
N SER A 904 4.96 2.23 12.69
CA SER A 904 3.68 2.50 13.31
C SER A 904 2.55 1.73 12.62
N ALA A 905 1.92 0.83 13.38
CA ALA A 905 0.67 0.13 13.11
C ALA A 905 0.23 0.06 11.62
N SER A 906 0.62 -0.99 10.89
CA SER A 906 -0.14 -1.60 9.78
C SER A 906 -0.70 -0.69 8.66
N THR A 907 -0.37 0.60 8.59
CA THR A 907 -0.89 1.49 7.54
C THR A 907 0.03 1.42 6.34
N ILE A 908 -0.45 0.76 5.28
CA ILE A 908 0.20 0.75 3.98
C ILE A 908 0.37 2.21 3.54
N PRO A 909 1.58 2.64 3.15
CA PRO A 909 1.77 3.93 2.48
C PRO A 909 0.77 4.06 1.34
N GLU A 910 0.05 5.18 1.31
CA GLU A 910 -1.09 5.28 0.43
C GLU A 910 -0.70 5.18 -1.06
N PRO A 911 -1.59 4.64 -1.93
CA PRO A 911 -1.32 4.38 -3.34
C PRO A 911 -0.85 5.62 -4.11
N HIS A 912 0.33 5.52 -4.72
CA HIS A 912 0.71 6.38 -5.83
C HIS A 912 -0.11 6.00 -7.06
N LEU A 913 -1.21 6.73 -7.27
CA LEU A 913 -2.07 6.54 -8.42
C LEU A 913 -1.28 6.71 -9.72
N SER A 914 -1.66 5.96 -10.75
CA SER A 914 -1.08 6.15 -12.08
C SER A 914 -1.33 7.60 -12.55
N PRO A 915 -0.43 8.18 -13.37
CA PRO A 915 -0.60 9.55 -13.85
C PRO A 915 -1.94 9.79 -14.55
N TYR A 916 -2.50 8.74 -15.17
CA TYR A 916 -3.83 8.78 -15.77
C TYR A 916 -4.94 8.94 -14.71
N TYR A 917 -4.93 8.13 -13.66
CA TYR A 917 -5.92 8.19 -12.59
C TYR A 917 -5.87 9.51 -11.84
N GLU A 918 -4.66 9.98 -11.50
CA GLU A 918 -4.47 11.29 -10.84
C GLU A 918 -4.98 12.43 -11.73
N ARG A 919 -4.64 12.43 -13.02
CA ARG A 919 -5.15 13.42 -13.98
C ARG A 919 -6.67 13.40 -14.06
N ARG A 920 -7.28 12.20 -14.10
CA ARG A 920 -8.73 12.05 -14.15
C ARG A 920 -9.41 12.56 -12.89
N GLN A 921 -8.85 12.25 -11.71
CA GLN A 921 -9.35 12.79 -10.46
C GLN A 921 -9.27 14.32 -10.44
N ASN A 922 -8.11 14.90 -10.74
CA ASN A 922 -7.90 16.34 -10.70
C ASN A 922 -8.85 17.08 -11.65
N ILE A 923 -8.96 16.60 -12.90
CA ILE A 923 -9.90 17.17 -13.88
C ILE A 923 -11.35 16.99 -13.42
N GLY A 924 -11.72 15.82 -12.88
CA GLY A 924 -13.06 15.58 -12.35
C GLY A 924 -13.42 16.53 -11.22
N VAL A 925 -12.49 16.79 -10.30
CA VAL A 925 -12.65 17.78 -9.23
C VAL A 925 -12.83 19.18 -9.82
N LEU A 926 -12.03 19.58 -10.80
CA LEU A 926 -12.16 20.88 -11.47
C LEU A 926 -13.51 21.05 -12.18
N VAL A 927 -13.98 20.01 -12.88
CA VAL A 927 -15.29 20.01 -13.52
C VAL A 927 -16.38 20.24 -12.47
N LYS A 928 -16.35 19.53 -11.34
CA LYS A 928 -17.29 19.75 -10.23
C LYS A 928 -17.21 21.18 -9.66
N THR A 929 -16.01 21.74 -9.54
CA THR A 929 -15.83 23.13 -9.09
C THR A 929 -16.46 24.12 -10.06
N TRP A 930 -16.25 23.95 -11.37
CA TRP A 930 -16.88 24.80 -12.38
C TRP A 930 -18.40 24.67 -12.42
N LEU A 931 -18.94 23.46 -12.25
CA LEU A 931 -20.38 23.25 -12.20
C LEU A 931 -21.00 23.87 -10.95
N PHE A 932 -20.34 23.78 -9.80
CA PHE A 932 -20.76 24.49 -8.58
C PHE A 932 -20.77 26.01 -8.77
N ILE A 933 -19.74 26.58 -9.40
CA ILE A 933 -19.69 28.01 -9.74
C ILE A 933 -20.81 28.38 -10.74
N ALA A 934 -21.06 27.53 -11.73
CA ALA A 934 -22.15 27.75 -12.69
C ALA A 934 -23.51 27.85 -11.99
N GLU A 935 -23.77 26.97 -11.02
CA GLU A 935 -25.00 27.00 -10.25
C GLU A 935 -25.15 28.28 -9.41
N LEU A 936 -24.06 28.76 -8.79
CA LEU A 936 -24.07 30.05 -8.09
C LEU A 936 -24.44 31.20 -9.04
N TYR A 937 -23.84 31.25 -10.23
CA TYR A 937 -24.18 32.26 -11.24
C TYR A 937 -25.63 32.16 -11.75
N ILE A 938 -26.17 30.94 -11.89
CA ILE A 938 -27.59 30.76 -12.22
C ILE A 938 -28.48 31.36 -11.13
N ARG A 939 -28.16 31.11 -9.86
CA ARG A 939 -28.91 31.65 -8.71
C ARG A 939 -28.73 33.15 -8.51
N ALA A 940 -27.59 33.70 -8.90
CA ALA A 940 -27.33 35.15 -8.96
C ALA A 940 -27.87 35.83 -10.24
N GLU A 941 -28.56 35.09 -11.11
CA GLU A 941 -29.11 35.55 -12.39
C GLU A 941 -28.06 36.10 -13.40
N THR A 942 -26.78 35.76 -13.24
CA THR A 942 -25.69 36.11 -14.16
C THR A 942 -25.45 35.02 -15.20
N TYR A 943 -26.41 34.86 -16.12
CA TYR A 943 -26.44 33.73 -17.05
C TYR A 943 -25.26 33.64 -18.04
N ASP A 944 -24.65 34.77 -18.42
CA ASP A 944 -23.50 34.78 -19.33
C ASP A 944 -22.25 34.16 -18.67
N ASP A 945 -22.03 34.46 -17.39
CA ASP A 945 -20.96 33.87 -16.59
C ASP A 945 -21.23 32.40 -16.30
N ALA A 946 -22.49 32.04 -15.98
CA ALA A 946 -22.91 30.65 -15.86
C ALA A 946 -22.63 29.85 -17.14
N GLN A 947 -22.96 30.40 -18.31
CA GLN A 947 -22.69 29.77 -19.59
C GLN A 947 -21.19 29.56 -19.83
N SER A 948 -20.38 30.54 -19.44
CA SER A 948 -18.91 30.48 -19.53
C SER A 948 -18.34 29.40 -18.61
N ALA A 949 -18.83 29.30 -17.37
CA ALA A 949 -18.43 28.28 -16.39
C ALA A 949 -18.78 26.86 -16.87
N VAL A 950 -20.00 26.64 -17.37
CA VAL A 950 -20.42 25.34 -17.95
C VAL A 950 -19.60 24.99 -19.19
N SER A 951 -19.26 25.97 -20.03
CA SER A 951 -18.42 25.76 -21.21
C SER A 951 -16.98 25.37 -20.83
N ASN A 952 -16.44 25.96 -19.77
CA ASN A 952 -15.13 25.58 -19.22
C ASN A 952 -15.17 24.14 -18.70
N ALA A 953 -16.19 23.76 -17.92
CA ALA A 953 -16.39 22.39 -17.44
C ALA A 953 -16.45 21.38 -18.61
N ALA A 954 -17.26 21.67 -19.64
CA ALA A 954 -17.38 20.84 -20.83
C ALA A 954 -16.02 20.61 -21.52
N ARG A 955 -15.25 21.69 -21.71
CA ARG A 955 -13.95 21.63 -22.36
C ARG A 955 -12.97 20.71 -21.62
N PHE A 956 -12.99 20.70 -20.29
CA PHE A 956 -12.13 19.82 -19.50
C PHE A 956 -12.56 18.34 -19.58
N ALA A 957 -13.87 18.07 -19.52
CA ALA A 957 -14.40 16.71 -19.69
C ALA A 957 -14.08 16.14 -21.10
N GLU A 958 -14.30 16.94 -22.15
CA GLU A 958 -13.97 16.57 -23.54
C GLU A 958 -12.47 16.37 -23.76
N ALA A 959 -11.62 17.19 -23.13
CA ALA A 959 -10.17 17.02 -23.20
C ALA A 959 -9.70 15.70 -22.57
N LEU A 960 -10.42 15.22 -21.55
CA LEU A 960 -10.14 13.96 -20.90
C LEU A 960 -10.57 12.77 -21.77
N GLU A 961 -11.75 12.86 -22.42
CA GLU A 961 -12.20 11.88 -23.43
C GLU A 961 -11.19 11.79 -24.59
N ALA A 962 -10.77 12.94 -25.13
CA ALA A 962 -9.79 13.02 -26.21
C ALA A 962 -8.42 12.44 -25.80
N GLY A 963 -8.03 12.62 -24.54
CA GLY A 963 -6.82 12.01 -23.97
C GLY A 963 -6.87 10.49 -23.98
N LEU A 964 -7.99 9.90 -23.55
CA LEU A 964 -8.19 8.45 -23.56
C LEU A 964 -8.22 7.87 -24.98
N ALA A 965 -8.76 8.62 -25.95
CA ALA A 965 -8.76 8.21 -27.36
C ALA A 965 -7.34 8.12 -27.96
N GLY A 966 -6.37 8.84 -27.40
CA GLY A 966 -4.97 8.84 -27.82
C GLY A 966 -4.11 7.70 -27.25
N GLU A 967 -4.62 6.91 -26.29
CA GLU A 967 -3.87 5.80 -25.71
C GLU A 967 -3.88 4.55 -26.60
N ASP A 968 -2.81 3.74 -26.53
CA ASP A 968 -2.59 2.53 -27.34
C ASP A 968 -3.73 1.50 -27.26
N GLY A 969 -4.57 1.59 -26.22
CA GLY A 969 -5.73 0.72 -25.99
C GLY A 969 -7.05 1.18 -26.61
N GLY A 970 -7.07 2.34 -27.29
CA GLY A 970 -8.25 2.94 -27.94
C GLY A 970 -9.41 3.30 -27.00
N THR A 971 -10.33 4.12 -27.52
CA THR A 971 -11.61 4.44 -26.88
C THR A 971 -12.61 3.30 -27.07
N SER A 972 -13.17 2.81 -25.97
CA SER A 972 -14.31 1.89 -25.99
C SER A 972 -15.40 2.43 -25.08
N ALA A 973 -16.67 2.27 -25.44
CA ALA A 973 -17.79 2.76 -24.64
C ALA A 973 -17.73 2.25 -23.18
N MET A 974 -17.26 1.02 -22.97
CA MET A 974 -17.10 0.46 -21.63
C MET A 974 -16.04 1.17 -20.79
N LYS A 975 -14.97 1.70 -21.40
CA LYS A 975 -13.93 2.48 -20.69
C LYS A 975 -14.39 3.89 -20.33
N LEU A 976 -15.33 4.46 -21.08
CA LEU A 976 -15.90 5.79 -20.81
C LEU A 976 -16.92 5.73 -19.66
N CYS A 977 -17.72 4.65 -19.65
CA CYS A 977 -18.80 4.43 -18.69
C CYS A 977 -18.32 3.90 -17.33
N LEU A 978 -17.27 3.06 -17.30
CA LEU A 978 -16.78 2.53 -16.03
C LEU A 978 -15.87 3.55 -15.33
N LYS A 979 -16.15 3.78 -14.04
CA LYS A 979 -15.22 4.49 -13.14
C LYS A 979 -13.89 3.72 -13.05
N GLY A 980 -13.96 2.40 -12.88
CA GLY A 980 -12.77 1.58 -12.65
C GLY A 980 -12.02 1.98 -11.37
N TRP A 981 -10.72 1.67 -11.32
CA TRP A 981 -9.86 2.02 -10.18
C TRP A 981 -9.51 3.51 -10.12
N GLY A 982 -9.05 3.99 -8.97
CA GLY A 982 -8.34 5.27 -8.84
C GLY A 982 -9.20 6.49 -8.51
N GLY A 983 -10.40 6.28 -7.95
CA GLY A 983 -11.26 7.38 -7.50
C GLY A 983 -11.86 8.23 -8.63
N GLY A 984 -12.66 9.23 -8.26
CA GLY A 984 -13.38 10.11 -9.19
C GLY A 984 -14.63 9.50 -9.82
N GLN A 985 -15.23 10.21 -10.76
CA GLN A 985 -16.35 9.75 -11.59
C GLN A 985 -15.86 9.18 -12.93
N SER A 986 -16.72 8.43 -13.62
CA SER A 986 -16.47 8.03 -15.00
C SER A 986 -16.52 9.23 -15.95
N ILE A 987 -16.01 9.07 -17.17
CA ILE A 987 -16.00 10.15 -18.16
C ILE A 987 -17.43 10.47 -18.61
N ASP A 988 -18.23 9.42 -18.81
CA ASP A 988 -19.65 9.55 -19.17
C ASP A 988 -20.45 10.23 -18.06
N ASP A 989 -20.16 9.95 -16.78
CA ASP A 989 -20.80 10.63 -15.66
C ASP A 989 -20.43 12.12 -15.60
N LEU A 990 -19.15 12.47 -15.80
CA LEU A 990 -18.71 13.88 -15.85
C LEU A 990 -19.37 14.65 -17.00
N LEU A 991 -19.48 14.01 -18.18
CA LEU A 991 -20.18 14.60 -19.32
C LEU A 991 -21.69 14.72 -19.03
N ALA A 992 -22.28 13.74 -18.36
CA ALA A 992 -23.68 13.78 -17.95
C ALA A 992 -23.94 14.93 -16.95
N ASP A 993 -23.05 15.16 -15.98
CA ASP A 993 -23.11 16.30 -15.05
C ASP A 993 -23.09 17.63 -15.81
N VAL A 994 -22.21 17.75 -16.83
CA VAL A 994 -22.14 18.94 -17.70
C VAL A 994 -23.43 19.14 -18.49
N TRP A 995 -24.01 18.08 -19.05
CA TRP A 995 -25.28 18.16 -19.79
C TRP A 995 -26.46 18.50 -18.86
N ALA A 996 -26.47 17.97 -17.64
CA ALA A 996 -27.46 18.32 -16.63
C ALA A 996 -27.38 19.81 -16.26
N ALA A 997 -26.17 20.36 -16.07
CA ALA A 997 -25.99 21.79 -15.81
C ALA A 997 -26.42 22.67 -17.01
N LYS A 998 -26.12 22.25 -18.26
CA LYS A 998 -26.63 22.92 -19.47
C LYS A 998 -28.16 22.94 -19.52
N ALA A 999 -28.79 21.86 -19.05
CA ALA A 999 -30.24 21.76 -19.00
C ALA A 999 -30.82 22.71 -17.94
N GLN A 1000 -30.25 22.76 -16.73
CA GLN A 1000 -30.64 23.70 -15.68
C GLN A 1000 -30.49 25.16 -16.13
N LEU A 1001 -29.37 25.52 -16.77
CA LEU A 1001 -29.18 26.86 -17.35
C LEU A 1001 -30.24 27.17 -18.41
N SER A 1002 -30.60 26.19 -19.25
CA SER A 1002 -31.64 26.35 -20.27
C SER A 1002 -33.02 26.55 -19.65
N LEU A 1003 -33.32 25.88 -18.54
CA LEU A 1003 -34.55 26.11 -17.76
C LEU A 1003 -34.59 27.51 -17.17
N ALA A 1004 -33.50 27.98 -16.57
CA ALA A 1004 -33.40 29.34 -16.03
C ALA A 1004 -33.61 30.40 -17.12
N LEU A 1005 -33.11 30.16 -18.34
CA LEU A 1005 -33.34 30.99 -19.53
C LEU A 1005 -34.74 30.82 -20.15
N SER A 1006 -35.66 30.08 -19.52
CA SER A 1006 -37.00 29.79 -20.02
C SER A 1006 -37.03 29.10 -21.39
N LYS A 1007 -36.09 28.19 -21.65
CA LYS A 1007 -35.97 27.38 -22.87
C LYS A 1007 -36.18 25.87 -22.58
N PRO A 1008 -37.42 25.45 -22.27
CA PRO A 1008 -37.72 24.09 -21.79
C PRO A 1008 -37.42 22.99 -22.81
N PHE A 1009 -37.60 23.22 -24.12
CA PHE A 1009 -37.28 22.22 -25.15
C PHE A 1009 -35.78 21.97 -25.28
N ALA A 1010 -34.96 23.02 -25.13
CA ALA A 1010 -33.51 22.88 -25.09
C ALA A 1010 -33.08 22.12 -23.83
N ALA A 1011 -33.68 22.43 -22.68
CA ALA A 1011 -33.46 21.69 -21.45
C ALA A 1011 -33.84 20.21 -21.56
N LEU A 1012 -34.97 19.90 -22.19
CA LEU A 1012 -35.41 18.52 -22.44
C LEU A 1012 -34.36 17.75 -23.26
N SER A 1013 -33.89 18.34 -24.37
CA SER A 1013 -32.81 17.73 -25.17
C SER A 1013 -31.52 17.53 -24.39
N HIS A 1014 -31.13 18.48 -23.55
CA HIS A 1014 -29.92 18.38 -22.74
C HIS A 1014 -30.04 17.30 -21.66
N TYR A 1015 -31.17 17.20 -20.97
CA TYR A 1015 -31.40 16.12 -20.00
C TYR A 1015 -31.48 14.75 -20.66
N GLU A 1016 -32.08 14.62 -21.84
CA GLU A 1016 -32.05 13.36 -22.59
C GLU A 1016 -30.62 12.94 -22.92
N GLN A 1017 -29.76 13.90 -23.26
CA GLN A 1017 -28.36 13.64 -23.53
C GLN A 1017 -27.62 13.19 -22.26
N ALA A 1018 -27.87 13.82 -21.11
CA ALA A 1018 -27.31 13.40 -19.83
C ALA A 1018 -27.73 11.96 -19.47
N VAL A 1019 -29.03 11.62 -19.57
CA VAL A 1019 -29.53 10.27 -19.30
C VAL A 1019 -29.01 9.23 -20.31
N SER A 1020 -28.68 9.64 -21.53
CA SER A 1020 -28.09 8.73 -22.53
C SER A 1020 -26.66 8.31 -22.19
N LEU A 1021 -25.92 9.16 -21.46
CA LEU A 1021 -24.56 8.91 -21.00
C LEU A 1021 -24.57 8.17 -19.66
N SER A 1022 -25.37 8.67 -18.71
CA SER A 1022 -25.53 8.09 -17.38
C SER A 1022 -27.02 7.81 -17.11
N PRO A 1023 -27.49 6.57 -17.33
CA PRO A 1023 -28.92 6.21 -17.20
C PRO A 1023 -29.51 6.40 -15.81
N ASP A 1024 -28.65 6.44 -14.79
CA ASP A 1024 -28.98 6.50 -13.37
C ASP A 1024 -28.70 7.88 -12.76
N HIS A 1025 -28.47 8.91 -13.59
CA HIS A 1025 -28.11 10.25 -13.15
C HIS A 1025 -29.27 10.99 -12.44
N PRO A 1026 -29.13 11.36 -11.16
CA PRO A 1026 -30.25 11.87 -10.35
C PRO A 1026 -30.81 13.19 -10.89
N VAL A 1027 -29.98 14.22 -11.01
CA VAL A 1027 -30.41 15.57 -11.47
C VAL A 1027 -31.07 15.53 -12.84
N ALA A 1028 -30.50 14.78 -13.79
CA ALA A 1028 -31.05 14.65 -15.13
C ALA A 1028 -32.38 13.91 -15.16
N ILE A 1029 -32.53 12.84 -14.39
CA ILE A 1029 -33.80 12.09 -14.27
C ILE A 1029 -34.89 12.97 -13.66
N ILE A 1030 -34.58 13.68 -12.57
CA ILE A 1030 -35.54 14.56 -11.87
C ILE A 1030 -35.99 15.68 -12.82
N GLY A 1031 -35.03 16.39 -13.42
CA GLY A 1031 -35.30 17.48 -14.36
C GLY A 1031 -36.09 17.05 -15.60
N LEU A 1032 -35.70 15.93 -16.24
CA LEU A 1032 -36.43 15.37 -17.37
C LEU A 1032 -37.84 14.95 -16.97
N SER A 1033 -37.98 14.26 -15.84
CA SER A 1033 -39.27 13.76 -15.39
C SER A 1033 -40.23 14.90 -15.08
N ASN A 1034 -39.79 15.98 -14.46
CA ASN A 1034 -40.62 17.17 -14.24
C ASN A 1034 -41.13 17.76 -15.55
N LEU A 1035 -40.28 17.92 -16.57
CA LEU A 1035 -40.70 18.39 -17.89
C LEU A 1035 -41.67 17.43 -18.61
N LEU A 1036 -41.48 16.12 -18.44
CA LEU A 1036 -42.41 15.12 -19.00
C LEU A 1036 -43.78 15.15 -18.30
N LEU A 1037 -43.81 15.41 -16.99
CA LEU A 1037 -45.05 15.60 -16.25
C LEU A 1037 -45.74 16.91 -16.64
N ASP A 1038 -44.98 17.98 -16.91
CA ASP A 1038 -45.50 19.24 -17.44
C ASP A 1038 -46.15 19.06 -18.83
N ILE A 1039 -45.56 18.22 -19.70
CA ILE A 1039 -46.17 17.83 -20.98
C ILE A 1039 -47.48 17.07 -20.76
N PHE A 1040 -47.53 16.18 -19.78
CA PHE A 1040 -48.74 15.42 -19.45
C PHE A 1040 -49.87 16.32 -18.92
N GLU A 1041 -49.53 17.26 -18.04
CA GLU A 1041 -50.46 18.27 -17.49
C GLU A 1041 -50.84 19.36 -18.50
N GLU A 1042 -50.26 19.35 -19.70
CA GLU A 1042 -50.42 20.35 -20.75
C GLU A 1042 -49.92 21.76 -20.36
N THR A 1043 -49.08 21.88 -19.32
CA THR A 1043 -48.39 23.14 -18.98
C THR A 1043 -47.27 23.43 -19.97
N LEU A 1044 -46.68 22.39 -20.57
CA LEU A 1044 -45.74 22.47 -21.68
C LEU A 1044 -46.33 21.78 -22.93
N PRO A 1045 -46.27 22.39 -24.14
CA PRO A 1045 -46.73 21.71 -25.35
C PRO A 1045 -45.83 20.51 -25.67
N ALA A 1046 -46.45 19.43 -26.19
CA ALA A 1046 -45.74 18.19 -26.52
C ALA A 1046 -44.74 18.33 -27.68
N GLU A 1047 -44.90 19.34 -28.53
CA GLU A 1047 -43.99 19.66 -29.62
C GLU A 1047 -43.59 21.14 -29.54
N GLU A 1048 -42.36 21.45 -29.97
CA GLU A 1048 -41.88 22.83 -30.01
C GLU A 1048 -42.75 23.66 -30.97
N PRO A 1049 -43.31 24.80 -30.52
CA PRO A 1049 -44.15 25.62 -31.38
C PRO A 1049 -43.31 26.19 -32.53
N MET A 1050 -43.59 25.71 -33.75
CA MET A 1050 -42.96 26.21 -34.98
C MET A 1050 -43.06 27.75 -35.04
N PRO A 1051 -41.96 28.49 -35.28
CA PRO A 1051 -41.99 29.94 -35.33
C PRO A 1051 -42.92 30.39 -36.47
N SER A 1052 -44.01 31.09 -36.12
CA SER A 1052 -44.94 31.63 -37.10
C SER A 1052 -44.22 32.67 -37.96
N THR A 1053 -43.93 32.35 -39.22
CA THR A 1053 -43.54 33.37 -40.20
C THR A 1053 -44.76 34.24 -40.48
N ARG A 1054 -44.75 35.48 -39.95
CA ARG A 1054 -45.76 36.48 -40.30
C ARG A 1054 -45.66 36.82 -41.79
N PRO A 1055 -46.76 36.76 -42.58
CA PRO A 1055 -46.76 37.28 -43.93
C PRO A 1055 -46.79 38.81 -43.90
N LEU A 1056 -45.85 39.43 -44.62
CA LEU A 1056 -45.82 40.88 -44.84
C LEU A 1056 -47.06 41.30 -45.65
N LEU A 1057 -47.79 42.28 -45.11
CA LEU A 1057 -48.93 42.94 -45.73
C LEU A 1057 -48.49 43.71 -46.98
N ILE A 1058 -49.00 43.33 -48.15
CA ILE A 1058 -49.13 44.24 -49.29
C ILE A 1058 -50.62 44.51 -49.51
N ALA A 1059 -50.96 45.79 -49.49
CA ALA A 1059 -52.30 46.32 -49.53
C ALA A 1059 -52.93 46.28 -50.94
N SER A 1060 -54.27 46.30 -50.94
CA SER A 1060 -55.18 46.87 -51.94
C SER A 1060 -55.80 45.93 -52.99
N ASN A 1061 -57.04 45.53 -52.67
CA ASN A 1061 -58.18 45.22 -53.55
C ASN A 1061 -58.43 46.28 -54.65
N PRO A 1062 -59.36 46.12 -55.65
CA PRO A 1062 -60.25 44.97 -55.96
C PRO A 1062 -60.48 44.69 -57.50
N LEU A 1063 -61.35 43.70 -57.78
CA LEU A 1063 -62.13 43.43 -59.02
C LEU A 1063 -61.42 42.75 -60.21
N ILE A 1064 -61.75 41.48 -60.47
CA ILE A 1064 -62.73 41.07 -61.52
C ILE A 1064 -63.03 39.57 -61.39
N ARG A 1065 -64.30 39.30 -61.66
CA ARG A 1065 -65.07 38.06 -61.63
C ARG A 1065 -64.71 37.14 -62.81
N GLU A 1066 -65.19 35.90 -62.67
CA GLU A 1066 -65.58 34.97 -63.75
C GLU A 1066 -64.46 34.18 -64.46
N ALA A 1067 -64.39 32.89 -64.14
CA ALA A 1067 -64.94 31.82 -64.97
C ALA A 1067 -64.06 30.55 -64.91
N ARG A 1068 -64.66 29.49 -64.34
CA ARG A 1068 -64.46 28.07 -64.68
C ARG A 1068 -64.07 27.87 -66.15
N PRO A 1069 -63.25 26.86 -66.50
CA PRO A 1069 -63.79 25.49 -66.58
C PRO A 1069 -62.80 24.38 -66.15
N THR A 1070 -63.24 23.45 -65.30
CA THR A 1070 -63.61 22.05 -65.63
C THR A 1070 -62.51 21.22 -66.29
N LEU A 1071 -62.28 20.03 -65.77
CA LEU A 1071 -62.43 18.75 -66.49
C LEU A 1071 -62.19 17.58 -65.50
N PRO A 1072 -62.70 16.37 -65.80
CA PRO A 1072 -63.52 15.61 -64.88
C PRO A 1072 -63.05 14.14 -64.74
N ARG A 1073 -63.68 13.42 -63.81
CA ARG A 1073 -63.86 11.93 -63.83
C ARG A 1073 -64.55 11.52 -65.16
N PRO A 1074 -64.70 10.25 -65.60
CA PRO A 1074 -64.54 8.93 -64.95
C PRO A 1074 -63.97 7.82 -65.91
N THR A 1075 -63.75 6.54 -65.56
CA THR A 1075 -64.72 5.44 -65.64
C THR A 1075 -64.01 4.09 -65.52
N SER A 1076 -64.78 3.11 -65.06
CA SER A 1076 -64.51 1.70 -64.79
C SER A 1076 -64.84 0.75 -65.97
N SER A 1077 -64.21 -0.44 -66.02
CA SER A 1077 -64.81 -1.72 -66.48
C SER A 1077 -63.93 -2.89 -65.96
N SER A 1078 -64.39 -3.70 -64.99
CA SER A 1078 -65.07 -5.02 -65.10
C SER A 1078 -64.24 -6.09 -65.85
N SER A 1079 -63.87 -7.25 -65.29
CA SER A 1079 -64.75 -8.35 -64.88
C SER A 1079 -64.02 -9.54 -64.21
N GLY A 1080 -64.57 -10.07 -63.10
CA GLY A 1080 -64.61 -11.50 -62.65
C GLY A 1080 -63.34 -12.32 -62.26
N PRO A 1081 -63.45 -13.40 -61.44
CA PRO A 1081 -64.33 -13.62 -60.30
C PRO A 1081 -63.62 -14.06 -59.00
N SER A 1082 -64.47 -14.03 -57.97
CA SER A 1082 -64.47 -14.56 -56.61
C SER A 1082 -63.86 -15.95 -56.30
N ARG A 1083 -63.42 -16.03 -55.02
CA ARG A 1083 -63.54 -17.13 -54.02
C ARG A 1083 -62.50 -18.27 -53.96
N ARG A 1084 -61.68 -18.15 -52.90
CA ARG A 1084 -61.15 -19.13 -51.91
C ARG A 1084 -61.03 -20.61 -52.30
N PRO A 1085 -60.00 -21.25 -51.74
CA PRO A 1085 -60.29 -22.26 -50.74
C PRO A 1085 -59.44 -22.15 -49.47
N SER A 1086 -60.12 -22.33 -48.34
CA SER A 1086 -59.59 -22.98 -47.14
C SER A 1086 -59.62 -24.50 -47.35
N LEU A 1087 -58.63 -25.24 -46.86
CA LEU A 1087 -58.69 -26.63 -46.36
C LEU A 1087 -57.30 -26.90 -45.74
N GLY A 1088 -57.10 -27.50 -44.57
CA GLY A 1088 -57.95 -28.39 -43.79
C GLY A 1088 -57.23 -29.72 -43.59
N GLY A 1089 -57.12 -30.18 -42.34
CA GLY A 1089 -56.59 -31.49 -41.96
C GLY A 1089 -56.92 -31.84 -40.51
N THR A 1090 -58.07 -32.47 -40.31
CA THR A 1090 -58.59 -33.24 -39.15
C THR A 1090 -57.83 -34.57 -38.93
N PRO A 1091 -58.23 -35.57 -38.08
CA PRO A 1091 -59.29 -35.68 -37.02
C PRO A 1091 -58.74 -36.25 -35.66
N SER A 1092 -59.44 -36.30 -34.51
CA SER A 1092 -60.58 -37.18 -34.17
C SER A 1092 -61.10 -36.99 -32.72
N PHE A 1093 -62.44 -36.89 -32.59
CA PHE A 1093 -63.36 -37.54 -31.60
C PHE A 1093 -63.22 -37.28 -30.07
N LEU A 1094 -64.26 -36.95 -29.28
CA LEU A 1094 -65.68 -37.38 -29.24
C LEU A 1094 -66.58 -36.33 -28.52
N ASP A 1095 -67.82 -36.16 -29.03
CA ASP A 1095 -69.15 -36.08 -28.36
C ASP A 1095 -69.39 -35.24 -27.07
N GLN A 1096 -70.53 -34.63 -26.76
CA GLN A 1096 -71.94 -34.81 -27.14
C GLN A 1096 -72.79 -33.58 -26.68
N LYS A 1097 -74.10 -33.62 -26.95
CA LYS A 1097 -75.16 -32.58 -26.90
C LYS A 1097 -75.82 -32.46 -25.46
N PRO A 1098 -77.03 -31.88 -25.22
CA PRO A 1098 -77.31 -30.52 -24.67
C PRO A 1098 -78.20 -30.40 -23.38
N ARG A 1099 -78.37 -29.15 -22.87
CA ARG A 1099 -79.53 -28.56 -22.10
C ARG A 1099 -79.80 -29.02 -20.64
N PRO A 1100 -80.67 -28.35 -19.81
CA PRO A 1100 -81.34 -27.03 -19.89
C PRO A 1100 -81.29 -26.17 -18.57
N VAL A 1101 -81.52 -24.84 -18.64
CA VAL A 1101 -82.66 -24.04 -18.10
C VAL A 1101 -83.12 -24.36 -16.67
N ILE A 1102 -83.01 -23.39 -15.76
CA ILE A 1102 -84.08 -22.98 -14.81
C ILE A 1102 -84.04 -21.44 -14.68
N GLU A 1103 -85.21 -20.84 -14.87
CA GLU A 1103 -85.60 -19.44 -14.68
C GLU A 1103 -85.77 -19.14 -13.17
N ASP A 1104 -85.56 -17.89 -12.75
CA ASP A 1104 -86.55 -17.18 -11.92
C ASP A 1104 -86.20 -15.68 -11.81
N ASP A 1105 -86.98 -14.89 -12.55
CA ASP A 1105 -87.77 -13.72 -12.15
C ASP A 1105 -87.23 -12.62 -11.21
N SER A 1106 -87.44 -11.39 -11.70
CA SER A 1106 -88.05 -10.21 -11.02
C SER A 1106 -87.23 -8.91 -11.14
N GLU A 1107 -87.65 -8.06 -12.09
CA GLU A 1107 -87.93 -6.60 -12.04
C GLU A 1107 -87.06 -5.69 -11.13
N GLU A 1108 -86.54 -4.51 -11.52
CA GLU A 1108 -87.10 -3.41 -12.33
C GLU A 1108 -86.02 -2.60 -13.07
N ALA A 1109 -86.50 -1.91 -14.13
CA ALA A 1109 -85.82 -0.99 -15.04
C ALA A 1109 -85.12 0.20 -14.33
N THR A 1110 -84.07 0.83 -14.86
CA THR A 1110 -84.09 1.67 -16.07
C THR A 1110 -82.67 2.11 -16.53
N THR A 1111 -82.57 2.37 -17.85
CA THR A 1111 -81.52 3.12 -18.59
C THR A 1111 -80.28 2.39 -19.09
N THR A 1112 -80.47 1.70 -20.22
CA THR A 1112 -79.40 1.44 -21.20
C THR A 1112 -79.22 2.68 -22.09
N THR A 1113 -78.07 3.35 -22.03
CA THR A 1113 -77.54 4.15 -23.15
C THR A 1113 -76.13 3.67 -23.48
N GLY A 1114 -75.88 3.59 -24.79
CA GLY A 1114 -74.87 2.72 -25.39
C GLY A 1114 -73.43 3.01 -24.98
N ARG A 1115 -72.68 1.92 -24.81
CA ARG A 1115 -71.22 1.87 -24.79
C ARG A 1115 -70.70 2.45 -26.12
N ARG A 1116 -70.48 3.77 -26.18
CA ARG A 1116 -69.62 4.38 -27.20
C ARG A 1116 -68.22 3.78 -27.01
N ALA A 1117 -67.72 3.09 -28.04
CA ALA A 1117 -66.29 2.83 -28.16
C ALA A 1117 -65.56 4.16 -27.96
N ARG A 1118 -64.61 4.22 -27.01
CA ARG A 1118 -63.73 5.38 -26.88
C ARG A 1118 -63.03 5.57 -28.23
N PRO A 1119 -63.01 6.79 -28.80
CA PRO A 1119 -62.22 7.04 -30.00
C PRO A 1119 -60.76 6.64 -29.73
N ASP A 1120 -60.09 6.10 -30.75
CA ASP A 1120 -58.66 5.81 -30.66
C ASP A 1120 -57.92 7.09 -30.24
N PRO A 1121 -57.02 7.01 -29.25
CA PRO A 1121 -56.35 8.19 -28.71
C PRO A 1121 -55.56 8.89 -29.81
N THR A 1122 -55.66 10.21 -29.84
CA THR A 1122 -54.90 11.03 -30.79
C THR A 1122 -53.39 10.86 -30.54
N PRO A 1123 -52.52 11.04 -31.56
CA PRO A 1123 -51.07 10.98 -31.35
C PRO A 1123 -50.57 11.89 -30.23
N ALA A 1124 -51.19 13.06 -30.05
CA ALA A 1124 -50.89 13.98 -28.95
C ALA A 1124 -51.31 13.43 -27.57
N GLU A 1125 -52.44 12.73 -27.46
CA GLU A 1125 -52.85 12.05 -26.23
C GLU A 1125 -51.92 10.86 -25.91
N LEU A 1126 -51.49 10.12 -26.93
CA LEU A 1126 -50.51 9.04 -26.78
C LEU A 1126 -49.14 9.55 -26.30
N ASN A 1127 -48.64 10.65 -26.88
CA ASN A 1127 -47.38 11.25 -26.47
C ASN A 1127 -47.43 11.73 -25.01
N ARG A 1128 -48.56 12.28 -24.56
CA ARG A 1128 -48.76 12.70 -23.17
C ARG A 1128 -48.76 11.52 -22.19
N LEU A 1129 -49.49 10.45 -22.53
CA LEU A 1129 -49.48 9.23 -21.71
C LEU A 1129 -48.07 8.61 -21.66
N ALA A 1130 -47.37 8.57 -22.78
CA ALA A 1130 -45.99 8.09 -22.85
C ALA A 1130 -45.03 8.93 -21.99
N ALA A 1131 -45.20 10.27 -21.97
CA ALA A 1131 -44.41 11.16 -21.14
C ALA A 1131 -44.58 10.86 -19.64
N ARG A 1132 -45.84 10.73 -19.17
CA ARG A 1132 -46.15 10.35 -17.78
C ARG A 1132 -45.55 8.99 -17.42
N ASP A 1133 -45.79 7.98 -18.26
CA ASP A 1133 -45.35 6.61 -17.96
C ASP A 1133 -43.82 6.50 -17.95
N ARG A 1134 -43.13 7.25 -18.84
CA ARG A 1134 -41.67 7.36 -18.84
C ARG A 1134 -41.16 8.05 -17.57
N ALA A 1135 -41.74 9.18 -17.18
CA ALA A 1135 -41.38 9.90 -15.96
C ALA A 1135 -41.54 9.00 -14.72
N TYR A 1136 -42.68 8.32 -14.59
CA TYR A 1136 -42.95 7.39 -13.51
C TYR A 1136 -41.91 6.26 -13.44
N MET A 1137 -41.55 5.66 -14.57
CA MET A 1137 -40.57 4.58 -14.62
C MET A 1137 -39.16 5.05 -14.23
N LEU A 1138 -38.72 6.21 -14.72
CA LEU A 1138 -37.42 6.77 -14.39
C LEU A 1138 -37.34 7.07 -12.88
N LEU A 1139 -38.33 7.77 -12.32
CA LEU A 1139 -38.36 8.13 -10.90
C LEU A 1139 -38.53 6.91 -9.99
N SER A 1140 -39.34 5.92 -10.38
CA SER A 1140 -39.49 4.68 -9.62
C SER A 1140 -38.21 3.85 -9.59
N ASN A 1141 -37.34 3.97 -10.60
CA ASN A 1141 -36.05 3.30 -10.61
C ASN A 1141 -35.03 4.10 -9.79
N LEU A 1142 -34.96 5.43 -9.98
CA LEU A 1142 -34.07 6.31 -9.24
C LEU A 1142 -34.24 6.20 -7.72
N THR A 1143 -35.48 6.21 -7.23
CA THR A 1143 -35.81 6.09 -5.79
C THR A 1143 -35.41 4.74 -5.16
N LYS A 1144 -35.03 3.73 -5.96
CA LYS A 1144 -34.49 2.46 -5.47
C LYS A 1144 -32.96 2.50 -5.36
N LEU A 1145 -32.30 3.29 -6.20
CA LEU A 1145 -30.85 3.49 -6.19
C LEU A 1145 -30.42 4.25 -4.94
N GLY A 1146 -29.17 4.07 -4.50
CA GLY A 1146 -28.65 4.80 -3.35
C GLY A 1146 -28.65 6.31 -3.56
N THR A 1147 -28.35 6.77 -4.79
CA THR A 1147 -28.32 8.19 -5.17
C THR A 1147 -29.69 8.87 -5.14
N GLY A 1148 -30.78 8.14 -5.41
CA GLY A 1148 -32.14 8.68 -5.36
C GLY A 1148 -32.94 8.32 -4.11
N TRP A 1149 -32.47 7.36 -3.30
CA TRP A 1149 -33.18 6.92 -2.10
C TRP A 1149 -33.09 7.95 -0.97
N ASP A 1150 -31.94 8.61 -0.82
CA ASP A 1150 -31.71 9.69 0.14
C ASP A 1150 -31.91 11.10 -0.46
N ASP A 1151 -32.54 11.20 -1.64
CA ASP A 1151 -32.83 12.46 -2.32
C ASP A 1151 -34.31 12.83 -2.23
N SER A 1152 -34.64 13.87 -1.47
CA SER A 1152 -36.00 14.37 -1.27
C SER A 1152 -36.64 14.88 -2.56
N GLU A 1153 -35.87 15.45 -3.49
CA GLU A 1153 -36.39 15.96 -4.76
C GLU A 1153 -36.82 14.80 -5.67
N ALA A 1154 -36.04 13.71 -5.67
CA ALA A 1154 -36.39 12.48 -6.36
C ALA A 1154 -37.73 11.91 -5.85
N TRP A 1155 -37.91 11.86 -4.53
CA TRP A 1155 -39.15 11.39 -3.91
C TRP A 1155 -40.33 12.35 -4.10
N MET A 1156 -40.09 13.66 -4.15
CA MET A 1156 -41.11 14.66 -4.43
C MET A 1156 -41.61 14.55 -5.88
N ALA A 1157 -40.70 14.46 -6.84
CA ALA A 1157 -41.04 14.21 -8.24
C ALA A 1157 -41.76 12.86 -8.40
N PHE A 1158 -41.31 11.82 -7.69
CA PHE A 1158 -41.96 10.50 -7.70
C PHE A 1158 -43.38 10.55 -7.11
N ALA A 1159 -43.61 11.32 -6.06
CA ALA A 1159 -44.92 11.54 -5.48
C ALA A 1159 -45.87 12.21 -6.49
N ARG A 1160 -45.40 13.25 -7.20
CA ARG A 1160 -46.15 13.91 -8.30
C ARG A 1160 -46.51 12.90 -9.40
N ALA A 1161 -45.55 12.08 -9.83
CA ALA A 1161 -45.80 11.04 -10.84
C ALA A 1161 -46.83 10.00 -10.37
N CYS A 1162 -46.80 9.60 -9.10
CA CYS A 1162 -47.79 8.68 -8.51
C CYS A 1162 -49.20 9.30 -8.48
N GLU A 1163 -49.31 10.58 -8.10
CA GLU A 1163 -50.58 11.31 -8.06
C GLU A 1163 -51.22 11.40 -9.45
N LEU A 1164 -50.43 11.79 -10.46
CA LEU A 1164 -50.86 11.88 -11.86
C LEU A 1164 -51.18 10.51 -12.49
N SER A 1165 -50.68 9.43 -11.89
CA SER A 1165 -51.00 8.05 -12.27
C SER A 1165 -52.23 7.49 -11.52
N GLY A 1166 -52.80 8.24 -10.57
CA GLY A 1166 -53.95 7.84 -9.76
C GLY A 1166 -53.59 7.02 -8.50
N GLU A 1167 -52.31 6.86 -8.18
CA GLU A 1167 -51.80 6.09 -7.03
C GLU A 1167 -51.68 6.95 -5.76
N VAL A 1168 -52.79 7.58 -5.32
CA VAL A 1168 -52.79 8.58 -4.22
C VAL A 1168 -52.21 8.05 -2.91
N LYS A 1169 -52.41 6.77 -2.58
CA LYS A 1169 -51.84 6.16 -1.36
C LYS A 1169 -50.32 6.12 -1.41
N ARG A 1170 -49.75 5.80 -2.58
CA ARG A 1170 -48.30 5.72 -2.78
C ARG A 1170 -47.68 7.11 -2.84
N ALA A 1171 -48.35 8.06 -3.49
CA ALA A 1171 -47.97 9.47 -3.46
C ALA A 1171 -47.88 9.99 -2.02
N ARG A 1172 -48.87 9.70 -1.17
CA ARG A 1172 -48.85 10.08 0.25
C ARG A 1172 -47.67 9.47 1.01
N GLN A 1173 -47.35 8.20 0.77
CA GLN A 1173 -46.19 7.55 1.40
C GLN A 1173 -44.88 8.19 0.96
N ALA A 1174 -44.73 8.48 -0.33
CA ALA A 1174 -43.57 9.18 -0.86
C ALA A 1174 -43.43 10.58 -0.25
N LEU A 1175 -44.52 11.34 -0.10
CA LEU A 1175 -44.49 12.67 0.53
C LEU A 1175 -44.10 12.62 2.02
N TRP A 1176 -44.55 11.62 2.77
CA TRP A 1176 -44.07 11.44 4.16
C TRP A 1176 -42.57 11.16 4.20
N TRP A 1177 -42.08 10.36 3.27
CA TRP A 1177 -40.64 10.10 3.15
C TRP A 1177 -39.84 11.35 2.77
N VAL A 1178 -40.39 12.23 1.91
CA VAL A 1178 -39.79 13.54 1.60
C VAL A 1178 -39.62 14.37 2.87
N VAL A 1179 -40.65 14.43 3.73
CA VAL A 1179 -40.58 15.16 5.01
C VAL A 1179 -39.50 14.57 5.91
N GLU A 1180 -39.46 13.25 6.06
CA GLU A 1180 -38.42 12.58 6.86
C GLU A 1180 -37.00 12.80 6.33
N LEU A 1181 -36.84 13.00 5.01
CA LEU A 1181 -35.56 13.32 4.39
C LEU A 1181 -35.15 14.78 4.63
N GLU A 1182 -36.06 15.72 4.37
CA GLU A 1182 -35.79 17.16 4.47
C GLU A 1182 -35.51 17.60 5.92
N GLU A 1183 -36.19 17.03 6.92
CA GLU A 1183 -35.96 17.34 8.34
C GLU A 1183 -34.54 17.00 8.84
N LYS A 1184 -33.78 16.21 8.07
CA LYS A 1184 -32.45 15.72 8.44
C LYS A 1184 -31.43 15.87 7.31
N ARG A 1185 -31.72 16.69 6.29
CA ARG A 1185 -30.84 16.94 5.15
C ARG A 1185 -29.86 18.07 5.49
N GLY A 1186 -28.57 17.85 5.28
CA GLY A 1186 -27.58 18.93 5.34
C GLY A 1186 -27.66 19.86 4.12
N ALA A 1187 -27.06 21.05 4.19
CA ALA A 1187 -27.05 22.02 3.09
C ALA A 1187 -26.45 21.47 1.78
N ARG A 1188 -25.59 20.45 1.89
CA ARG A 1188 -25.05 19.66 0.77
C ARG A 1188 -25.12 18.18 1.15
N GLY A 1189 -25.15 17.29 0.15
CA GLY A 1189 -25.23 15.84 0.38
C GLY A 1189 -24.03 15.26 1.13
N TRP A 1190 -24.23 14.15 1.85
CA TRP A 1190 -23.22 13.51 2.70
C TRP A 1190 -22.00 12.99 1.93
N GLU A 1191 -22.14 12.75 0.64
CA GLU A 1191 -21.09 12.27 -0.27
C GLU A 1191 -19.94 13.28 -0.47
N VAL A 1192 -20.14 14.55 -0.12
CA VAL A 1192 -19.10 15.59 -0.30
C VAL A 1192 -18.05 15.60 0.81
N VAL A 1193 -18.27 14.87 1.92
CA VAL A 1193 -17.42 14.88 3.12
C VAL A 1193 -16.08 14.18 2.89
N GLY A 1194 -16.07 13.12 2.08
CA GLY A 1194 -14.85 12.37 1.80
C GLY A 1194 -14.93 11.66 0.46
N ALA A 1195 -13.98 11.97 -0.41
CA ALA A 1195 -13.89 11.39 -1.74
C ALA A 1195 -13.59 9.88 -1.73
N GLY A 1196 -13.04 9.37 -0.61
CA GLY A 1196 -12.87 7.93 -0.33
C GLY A 1196 -14.13 7.25 0.25
N GLY A 1197 -15.28 7.93 0.33
CA GLY A 1197 -16.50 7.38 0.90
C GLY A 1197 -16.40 7.18 2.41
N TYR A 1198 -16.45 5.94 2.88
CA TYR A 1198 -16.40 5.62 4.32
C TYR A 1198 -14.99 5.42 4.87
N THR A 1199 -13.95 5.64 4.07
CA THR A 1199 -12.54 5.51 4.45
C THR A 1199 -11.82 6.84 4.38
N LEU A 1200 -10.98 7.15 5.37
CA LEU A 1200 -10.04 8.27 5.33
C LEU A 1200 -8.78 7.93 4.55
#